data_AF-A0A3D5F407-F1
#
_entry.id   AF-A0A3D5F407-F1
#
_cell.length_a   1.000
_cell.length_b   1.000
_cell.length_c   1.000
_cell.angle_alpha   90.00
_cell.angle_beta   90.00
_cell.angle_gamma   90.00
#
_symmetry.space_group_name_H-M   'P 1'
#
loop_
_entity.id
_entity.type
_entity.pdbx_description
1 polymer ?
#
loop_
_entity_poly.entity_id
_entity_poly.type
_entity_poly.pdbx_seq_one_letter_code
_entity_poly.pdbx_strand_id
1 'polypeptide(L)'
;MLKPLLAVAIAGAFATASTITLAATPKLNDKQYFSQPSLDVVVFSNWYNGLFGDSKISGVELIHFGERTATNGDVRLSATPEQWDPIPTFVERKVDQASGTISATLAYPEYDFTYTITARPINNGVEITLSSPNPLPPALEGKAGFNMEFLPATYMETSFLADGKPGSFPLYPTGVKEIIGEHEPQPLATGQHLVLAPESPQKRVSIKSESLPLALYDGRAKAQNGWYVVRGLLPAGKSGTLAKWQLTASTDDNWLRAPVIGHSQVGYLPQQTKRAVIELDARAKLSGDAELLRVNPDGTTTTVKKRQPEKHDNYTRYQYAVFDFSDVTTSGVYQLRYGETTTAPFSIDASVLDNAWHPTLDHYFPVQMDHMLINEAYRVWHGASHLDDALQAPVNHTHFDLYAQGPTTDTPYEPGEHIPGLNVGGWYDAGDYDIRTQTQYHTITSLVQTWEEFGLTRDTTLVDYERKYVDIHVPDGKPDLLQQIEHGSLALLAQYKAVGHAIPGIIVPDLSQYTHLGDGLTMTDNLIYDADMSDTESDGTRSGVFDDRWAFTSKSTPLNYGSMAALAAASRAMADYNPALAAECRDTAIAAWQEEASHAPDMFKVGNTTGGGLEEEKLKAAVELLITTGDKKYQRAVKDLLPYIEGEF
;
A
#
# COMPACT_ATOMS: atom_id res chain seq x y z
N MET A 1 73.69 -41.09 19.12
CA MET A 1 73.27 -42.32 18.42
C MET A 1 71.94 -42.04 17.70
N LEU A 2 71.95 -42.30 16.39
CA LEU A 2 70.90 -42.56 15.39
C LEU A 2 69.42 -42.03 15.50
N LYS A 3 69.00 -41.39 14.39
CA LYS A 3 67.66 -41.25 13.74
C LYS A 3 67.07 -42.62 13.25
N PRO A 4 65.94 -42.74 12.49
CA PRO A 4 64.62 -42.04 12.36
C PRO A 4 63.40 -43.02 12.21
N LEU A 5 62.15 -42.54 11.95
CA LEU A 5 61.00 -43.10 11.15
C LEU A 5 59.68 -42.43 11.63
N LEU A 6 58.83 -41.72 10.87
CA LEU A 6 58.19 -41.80 9.54
C LEU A 6 57.13 -42.93 9.36
N ALA A 7 55.90 -42.49 9.06
CA ALA A 7 54.76 -43.16 8.38
C ALA A 7 53.63 -43.82 9.22
N VAL A 8 52.44 -43.18 9.24
CA VAL A 8 51.08 -43.62 8.79
C VAL A 8 50.21 -42.33 8.85
N ALA A 9 49.72 -41.62 7.82
CA ALA A 9 49.03 -41.90 6.54
C ALA A 9 47.51 -42.24 6.66
N ILE A 10 46.68 -41.19 6.47
CA ILE A 10 45.43 -41.11 5.68
C ILE A 10 44.26 -42.04 6.06
N ALA A 11 43.16 -41.46 6.58
CA ALA A 11 41.77 -41.65 6.09
C ALA A 11 40.78 -40.92 7.02
N GLY A 12 39.93 -40.04 6.47
CA GLY A 12 38.82 -39.46 7.23
C GLY A 12 38.40 -38.03 6.85
N ALA A 13 38.89 -37.47 5.75
CA ALA A 13 38.20 -36.34 5.11
C ALA A 13 36.95 -36.91 4.42
N PHE A 14 35.81 -36.91 5.12
CA PHE A 14 34.52 -36.97 4.45
C PHE A 14 34.38 -35.68 3.65
N ALA A 15 34.82 -35.73 2.40
CA ALA A 15 34.26 -34.90 1.37
C ALA A 15 32.75 -35.21 1.38
N THR A 16 31.95 -34.31 1.94
CA THR A 16 30.57 -34.16 1.51
C THR A 16 30.67 -33.81 0.03
N ALA A 17 30.69 -34.83 -0.82
CA ALA A 17 30.45 -34.66 -2.23
C ALA A 17 29.09 -33.99 -2.30
N SER A 18 29.08 -32.70 -2.61
CA SER A 18 27.88 -32.00 -3.03
C SER A 18 27.30 -32.85 -4.15
N THR A 19 26.22 -33.55 -3.88
CA THR A 19 25.46 -34.24 -4.91
C THR A 19 25.19 -33.19 -5.97
N ILE A 20 25.77 -33.38 -7.16
CA ILE A 20 25.44 -32.58 -8.33
C ILE A 20 23.99 -32.96 -8.64
N THR A 21 23.04 -32.23 -8.04
CA THR A 21 21.64 -32.26 -8.44
C THR A 21 21.62 -31.79 -9.88
N LEU A 22 21.16 -32.65 -10.79
CA LEU A 22 20.93 -32.26 -12.17
C LEU A 22 19.95 -31.07 -12.15
N ALA A 23 20.28 -29.99 -12.84
CA ALA A 23 19.41 -28.83 -12.94
C ALA A 23 18.03 -29.25 -13.48
N ALA A 24 16.97 -29.02 -12.69
CA ALA A 24 15.60 -29.30 -13.10
C ALA A 24 15.07 -28.20 -14.03
N THR A 25 14.13 -28.56 -14.90
CA THR A 25 13.42 -27.61 -15.76
C THR A 25 12.04 -27.32 -15.16
N PRO A 26 11.68 -26.05 -14.89
CA PRO A 26 10.36 -25.69 -14.42
C PRO A 26 9.25 -26.18 -15.35
N LYS A 27 8.21 -26.80 -14.78
CA LYS A 27 7.07 -27.31 -15.55
C LYS A 27 5.96 -26.27 -15.61
N LEU A 28 5.40 -26.06 -16.80
CA LEU A 28 4.14 -25.34 -16.95
C LEU A 28 3.02 -26.16 -16.28
N ASN A 29 2.28 -25.54 -15.36
CA ASN A 29 1.22 -26.20 -14.61
C ASN A 29 -0.19 -25.76 -15.08
N ASP A 30 -1.22 -26.37 -14.49
CA ASP A 30 -2.63 -26.09 -14.81
C ASP A 30 -3.08 -24.68 -14.39
N LYS A 31 -2.36 -24.07 -13.44
CA LYS A 31 -2.52 -22.66 -13.04
C LYS A 31 -1.77 -21.70 -13.96
N GLN A 32 -1.22 -22.21 -15.06
CA GLN A 32 -0.62 -21.46 -16.15
C GLN A 32 0.62 -20.64 -15.76
N TYR A 33 1.47 -21.16 -14.88
CA TYR A 33 2.81 -20.62 -14.62
C TYR A 33 3.86 -21.74 -14.59
N PHE A 34 5.14 -21.38 -14.67
CA PHE A 34 6.23 -22.35 -14.59
C PHE A 34 6.60 -22.60 -13.14
N SER A 35 6.69 -23.86 -12.74
CA SER A 35 6.91 -24.24 -11.35
C SER A 35 7.88 -25.40 -11.22
N GLN A 36 8.77 -25.30 -10.26
CA GLN A 36 9.56 -26.39 -9.70
C GLN A 36 9.81 -26.12 -8.21
N PRO A 37 10.37 -27.07 -7.45
CA PRO A 37 10.78 -26.81 -6.08
C PRO A 37 11.59 -25.51 -5.96
N SER A 38 11.27 -24.68 -4.96
CA SER A 38 11.91 -23.38 -4.67
C SER A 38 11.82 -22.28 -5.73
N LEU A 39 11.23 -22.53 -6.92
CA LEU A 39 11.17 -21.54 -7.99
C LEU A 39 9.85 -21.62 -8.76
N ASP A 40 9.08 -20.54 -8.71
CA ASP A 40 7.99 -20.27 -9.64
C ASP A 40 8.34 -19.05 -10.52
N VAL A 41 8.05 -19.15 -11.82
CA VAL A 41 8.11 -18.04 -12.76
C VAL A 41 6.71 -17.76 -13.28
N VAL A 42 6.19 -16.60 -12.90
CA VAL A 42 4.87 -16.11 -13.28
C VAL A 42 5.04 -15.16 -14.47
N VAL A 43 4.15 -15.26 -15.45
CA VAL A 43 4.25 -14.49 -16.70
C VAL A 43 2.90 -13.87 -16.99
N PHE A 44 2.78 -12.57 -16.74
CA PHE A 44 1.60 -11.73 -16.94
C PHE A 44 0.31 -12.37 -16.38
N SER A 45 0.37 -12.92 -15.15
CA SER A 45 -0.81 -13.51 -14.49
C SER A 45 -1.65 -12.50 -13.71
N ASN A 46 -1.16 -11.26 -13.63
CA ASN A 46 -1.87 -10.10 -13.14
C ASN A 46 -1.60 -8.93 -14.10
N TRP A 47 -2.39 -7.86 -13.99
CA TRP A 47 -2.23 -6.66 -14.83
C TRP A 47 -2.47 -5.38 -14.04
N TYR A 48 -1.87 -4.28 -14.49
CA TYR A 48 -2.08 -2.95 -13.90
C TYR A 48 -3.54 -2.53 -14.10
N ASN A 49 -4.16 -1.92 -13.09
CA ASN A 49 -5.56 -1.48 -13.17
C ASN A 49 -5.74 -0.21 -14.04
N GLY A 50 -4.64 0.38 -14.54
CA GLY A 50 -4.62 1.58 -15.38
C GLY A 50 -4.72 2.90 -14.60
N LEU A 51 -4.98 2.84 -13.29
CA LEU A 51 -5.05 4.02 -12.42
C LEU A 51 -3.67 4.40 -11.87
N PHE A 52 -2.84 3.40 -11.60
CA PHE A 52 -1.44 3.54 -11.26
C PHE A 52 -0.61 2.77 -12.30
N GLY A 53 0.44 3.40 -12.82
CA GLY A 53 1.32 2.84 -13.84
C GLY A 53 2.16 1.69 -13.28
N ASP A 54 3.42 1.94 -12.96
CA ASP A 54 4.34 0.92 -12.49
C ASP A 54 4.13 0.56 -10.99
N SER A 55 3.08 -0.21 -10.72
CA SER A 55 2.70 -0.64 -9.37
C SER A 55 3.44 -1.89 -8.86
N LYS A 56 4.47 -2.38 -9.56
CA LYS A 56 5.25 -3.58 -9.17
C LYS A 56 4.41 -4.87 -9.01
N ILE A 57 3.40 -5.09 -9.87
CA ILE A 57 2.43 -6.21 -9.75
C ILE A 57 2.21 -7.06 -11.03
N SER A 58 3.03 -6.90 -12.07
CA SER A 58 2.79 -7.58 -13.36
C SER A 58 4.11 -7.84 -14.12
N GLY A 59 4.04 -8.32 -15.36
CA GLY A 59 5.19 -8.70 -16.18
C GLY A 59 5.63 -10.14 -15.97
N VAL A 60 6.91 -10.42 -16.22
CA VAL A 60 7.56 -11.63 -15.70
C VAL A 60 7.91 -11.39 -14.23
N GLU A 61 7.60 -12.36 -13.37
CA GLU A 61 7.85 -12.30 -11.93
C GLU A 61 8.54 -13.59 -11.47
N LEU A 62 9.36 -13.48 -10.42
CA LEU A 62 10.01 -14.61 -9.75
C LEU A 62 9.50 -14.75 -8.33
N ILE A 63 9.04 -15.95 -7.98
CA ILE A 63 8.85 -16.35 -6.60
C ILE A 63 9.90 -17.40 -6.27
N HIS A 64 10.90 -16.99 -5.49
CA HIS A 64 12.11 -17.73 -5.21
C HIS A 64 12.18 -18.04 -3.72
N PHE A 65 12.30 -19.32 -3.36
CA PHE A 65 12.24 -19.81 -1.97
C PHE A 65 11.03 -19.27 -1.17
N GLY A 66 9.89 -19.11 -1.84
CA GLY A 66 8.64 -18.67 -1.23
C GLY A 66 8.41 -17.16 -1.23
N GLU A 67 9.43 -16.37 -1.57
CA GLU A 67 9.39 -14.90 -1.58
C GLU A 67 9.30 -14.36 -3.02
N ARG A 68 8.50 -13.32 -3.25
CA ARG A 68 8.50 -12.63 -4.55
C ARG A 68 9.74 -11.73 -4.65
N THR A 69 10.77 -12.18 -5.36
CA THR A 69 12.06 -11.51 -5.40
C THR A 69 12.25 -10.63 -6.64
N ALA A 70 11.45 -10.85 -7.69
CA ALA A 70 11.49 -10.04 -8.90
C ALA A 70 10.11 -9.88 -9.55
N THR A 71 9.91 -8.77 -10.28
CA THR A 71 8.67 -8.42 -11.00
C THR A 71 8.98 -7.58 -12.24
N ASN A 72 7.94 -7.16 -12.96
CA ASN A 72 7.99 -6.17 -14.03
C ASN A 72 8.93 -6.52 -15.18
N GLY A 73 9.07 -7.82 -15.47
CA GLY A 73 9.69 -8.28 -16.70
C GLY A 73 8.93 -7.82 -17.94
N ASP A 74 9.17 -6.59 -18.41
CA ASP A 74 8.38 -5.91 -19.45
C ASP A 74 9.15 -4.76 -20.13
N VAL A 75 8.59 -4.16 -21.19
CA VAL A 75 9.17 -2.94 -21.80
C VAL A 75 8.78 -1.70 -21.02
N ARG A 76 9.80 -0.89 -20.71
CA ARG A 76 9.67 0.39 -20.03
C ARG A 76 10.38 1.51 -20.79
N LEU A 77 9.91 2.73 -20.60
CA LEU A 77 10.46 3.92 -21.26
C LEU A 77 11.51 4.67 -20.42
N SER A 78 11.64 4.33 -19.13
CA SER A 78 12.65 4.85 -18.20
C SER A 78 13.57 3.73 -17.68
N ALA A 79 14.78 4.10 -17.25
CA ALA A 79 15.73 3.18 -16.64
C ALA A 79 15.24 2.66 -15.29
N THR A 80 14.65 3.56 -14.49
CA THR A 80 14.15 3.28 -13.16
C THR A 80 12.71 3.78 -13.02
N PRO A 81 11.71 2.98 -13.48
CA PRO A 81 10.31 3.43 -13.52
C PRO A 81 9.70 3.66 -12.13
N GLU A 82 9.01 4.77 -11.99
CA GLU A 82 8.19 5.18 -10.82
C GLU A 82 6.73 4.76 -10.98
N GLN A 83 5.96 4.85 -9.90
CA GLN A 83 4.56 4.42 -9.86
C GLN A 83 3.67 5.05 -10.94
N TRP A 84 3.92 6.30 -11.33
CA TRP A 84 3.16 7.00 -12.37
C TRP A 84 3.82 6.99 -13.75
N ASP A 85 4.99 6.37 -13.90
CA ASP A 85 5.66 6.31 -15.20
C ASP A 85 4.82 5.49 -16.21
N PRO A 86 4.87 5.84 -17.51
CA PRO A 86 4.10 5.16 -18.54
C PRO A 86 4.40 3.66 -18.60
N ILE A 87 3.32 2.88 -18.66
CA ILE A 87 3.33 1.44 -18.86
C ILE A 87 2.68 1.10 -20.21
N PRO A 88 3.02 -0.04 -20.83
CA PRO A 88 2.37 -0.46 -22.06
C PRO A 88 0.92 -0.86 -21.77
N THR A 89 0.05 -0.80 -22.77
CA THR A 89 -1.28 -1.43 -22.76
C THR A 89 -1.15 -2.94 -22.96
N PHE A 90 -1.81 -3.73 -22.12
CA PHE A 90 -1.93 -5.17 -22.31
C PHE A 90 -2.97 -5.50 -23.38
N VAL A 91 -2.58 -6.34 -24.35
CA VAL A 91 -3.44 -6.73 -25.47
C VAL A 91 -3.99 -8.13 -25.26
N GLU A 92 -3.11 -9.12 -25.08
CA GLU A 92 -3.53 -10.50 -24.87
C GLU A 92 -2.44 -11.33 -24.17
N ARG A 93 -2.88 -12.44 -23.57
CA ARG A 93 -1.99 -13.49 -23.06
C ARG A 93 -2.42 -14.84 -23.59
N LYS A 94 -1.45 -15.65 -24.00
CA LYS A 94 -1.62 -17.00 -24.55
C LYS A 94 -0.74 -17.99 -23.81
N VAL A 95 -1.31 -19.15 -23.53
CA VAL A 95 -0.63 -20.27 -22.87
C VAL A 95 -0.74 -21.47 -23.80
N ASP A 96 0.39 -21.93 -24.31
CA ASP A 96 0.47 -23.12 -25.15
C ASP A 96 1.07 -24.26 -24.32
N GLN A 97 0.19 -25.15 -23.85
CA GLN A 97 0.57 -26.32 -23.07
C GLN A 97 1.37 -27.33 -23.91
N ALA A 98 1.16 -27.42 -25.23
CA ALA A 98 1.84 -28.39 -26.07
C ALA A 98 3.31 -28.02 -26.30
N SER A 99 3.59 -26.72 -26.47
CA SER A 99 4.96 -26.21 -26.59
C SER A 99 5.55 -25.72 -25.26
N GLY A 100 4.82 -25.81 -24.16
CA GLY A 100 5.25 -25.38 -22.82
C GLY A 100 5.59 -23.89 -22.76
N THR A 101 4.80 -23.04 -23.41
CA THR A 101 5.14 -21.63 -23.62
C THR A 101 4.05 -20.71 -23.09
N ILE A 102 4.45 -19.57 -22.51
CA ILE A 102 3.55 -18.47 -22.18
C ILE A 102 3.99 -17.24 -22.97
N SER A 103 3.06 -16.56 -23.64
CA SER A 103 3.33 -15.30 -24.33
C SER A 103 2.32 -14.23 -23.98
N ALA A 104 2.78 -12.98 -23.88
CA ALA A 104 1.94 -11.81 -23.70
C ALA A 104 2.24 -10.78 -24.80
N THR A 105 1.20 -10.25 -25.43
CA THR A 105 1.28 -9.18 -26.41
C THR A 105 0.86 -7.88 -25.75
N LEU A 106 1.67 -6.85 -25.93
CA LEU A 106 1.50 -5.53 -25.34
C LEU A 106 1.77 -4.46 -26.39
N ALA A 107 1.30 -3.24 -26.13
CA ALA A 107 1.50 -2.12 -27.03
C ALA A 107 1.71 -0.81 -26.30
N TYR A 108 2.46 0.11 -26.90
CA TYR A 108 2.34 1.54 -26.63
C TYR A 108 1.62 2.19 -27.81
N PRO A 109 0.29 2.38 -27.75
CA PRO A 109 -0.50 2.87 -28.88
C PRO A 109 -0.06 4.23 -29.41
N GLU A 110 0.36 5.12 -28.51
CA GLU A 110 0.85 6.47 -28.86
C GLU A 110 2.08 6.46 -29.78
N TYR A 111 2.86 5.36 -29.76
CA TYR A 111 4.06 5.20 -30.58
C TYR A 111 3.88 4.19 -31.71
N ASP A 112 2.67 3.63 -31.92
CA ASP A 112 2.44 2.52 -32.84
C ASP A 112 3.43 1.34 -32.63
N PHE A 113 3.74 1.06 -31.36
CA PHE A 113 4.70 0.02 -31.00
C PHE A 113 3.98 -1.16 -30.34
N THR A 114 3.87 -2.27 -31.06
CA THR A 114 3.34 -3.54 -30.52
C THR A 114 4.46 -4.57 -30.42
N TYR A 115 4.51 -5.34 -29.34
CA TYR A 115 5.50 -6.39 -29.15
C TYR A 115 4.93 -7.56 -28.35
N THR A 116 5.62 -8.69 -28.42
CA THR A 116 5.29 -9.92 -27.69
C THR A 116 6.48 -10.35 -26.84
N ILE A 117 6.24 -10.60 -25.56
CA ILE A 117 7.16 -11.28 -24.65
C ILE A 117 6.76 -12.74 -24.58
N THR A 118 7.70 -13.65 -24.81
CA THR A 118 7.50 -15.10 -24.78
C THR A 118 8.49 -15.73 -23.80
N ALA A 119 7.98 -16.54 -22.87
CA ALA A 119 8.77 -17.29 -21.92
C ALA A 119 8.69 -18.80 -22.21
N ARG A 120 9.85 -19.46 -22.25
CA ARG A 120 10.00 -20.92 -22.42
C ARG A 120 10.86 -21.48 -21.29
N PRO A 121 10.53 -22.65 -20.73
CA PRO A 121 11.28 -23.20 -19.63
C PRO A 121 12.66 -23.69 -20.10
N ILE A 122 13.68 -23.40 -19.29
CA ILE A 122 15.04 -23.92 -19.43
C ILE A 122 15.49 -24.49 -18.08
N ASN A 123 16.66 -25.11 -18.04
CA ASN A 123 17.22 -25.59 -16.77
C ASN A 123 17.36 -24.43 -15.78
N ASN A 124 16.76 -24.62 -14.59
CA ASN A 124 16.73 -23.66 -13.49
C ASN A 124 16.08 -22.31 -13.80
N GLY A 125 15.18 -22.21 -14.78
CA GLY A 125 14.46 -20.98 -15.04
C GLY A 125 13.75 -20.93 -16.40
N VAL A 126 13.79 -19.76 -17.05
CA VAL A 126 13.15 -19.52 -18.34
C VAL A 126 14.06 -18.77 -19.31
N GLU A 127 13.92 -19.05 -20.59
CA GLU A 127 14.35 -18.18 -21.67
C GLU A 127 13.21 -17.20 -21.99
N ILE A 128 13.52 -15.91 -21.97
CA ILE A 128 12.60 -14.82 -22.29
C ILE A 128 13.02 -14.22 -23.63
N THR A 129 12.10 -14.23 -24.58
CA THR A 129 12.28 -13.59 -25.89
C THR A 129 11.29 -12.45 -26.03
N LEU A 130 11.80 -11.27 -26.38
CA LEU A 130 11.00 -10.12 -26.77
C LEU A 130 11.09 -9.96 -28.28
N SER A 131 9.93 -9.88 -28.95
CA SER A 131 9.86 -9.67 -30.39
C SER A 131 8.82 -8.64 -30.81
N SER A 132 9.07 -7.90 -31.88
CA SER A 132 8.12 -6.97 -32.48
C SER A 132 7.95 -7.26 -33.97
N PRO A 133 6.74 -7.20 -34.56
CA PRO A 133 6.55 -7.32 -36.00
C PRO A 133 7.19 -6.16 -36.77
N ASN A 134 7.23 -4.98 -36.17
CA ASN A 134 7.76 -3.75 -36.77
C ASN A 134 9.07 -3.33 -36.11
N PRO A 135 9.93 -2.56 -36.79
CA PRO A 135 11.09 -1.93 -36.16
C PRO A 135 10.69 -1.07 -34.97
N LEU A 136 11.59 -0.92 -33.99
CA LEU A 136 11.39 0.04 -32.90
C LEU A 136 11.19 1.45 -33.49
N PRO A 137 10.10 2.17 -33.13
CA PRO A 137 9.89 3.52 -33.62
C PRO A 137 11.01 4.48 -33.21
N PRO A 138 11.41 5.45 -34.06
CA PRO A 138 12.48 6.39 -33.75
C PRO A 138 12.30 7.15 -32.44
N ALA A 139 11.05 7.47 -32.06
CA ALA A 139 10.72 8.16 -30.81
C ALA A 139 11.09 7.37 -29.54
N LEU A 140 11.23 6.04 -29.67
CA LEU A 140 11.55 5.11 -28.59
C LEU A 140 13.02 4.65 -28.60
N GLU A 141 13.81 5.04 -29.60
CA GLU A 141 15.23 4.70 -29.67
C GLU A 141 15.99 5.31 -28.48
N GLY A 142 16.78 4.49 -27.78
CA GLY A 142 17.47 4.89 -26.55
C GLY A 142 16.58 4.99 -25.30
N LYS A 143 15.25 4.84 -25.44
CA LYS A 143 14.27 4.93 -24.34
C LYS A 143 13.61 3.60 -24.02
N ALA A 144 13.14 2.86 -25.02
CA ALA A 144 12.52 1.57 -24.76
C ALA A 144 13.57 0.53 -24.35
N GLY A 145 13.41 -0.04 -23.16
CA GLY A 145 14.24 -1.13 -22.65
C GLY A 145 13.39 -2.25 -22.08
N PHE A 146 13.87 -3.48 -22.21
CA PHE A 146 13.30 -4.60 -21.44
C PHE A 146 13.89 -4.55 -20.04
N ASN A 147 13.04 -4.40 -19.03
CA ASN A 147 13.40 -4.28 -17.63
C ASN A 147 13.00 -5.56 -16.88
N MET A 148 13.71 -5.86 -15.80
CA MET A 148 13.30 -6.77 -14.74
C MET A 148 13.69 -6.12 -13.41
N GLU A 149 12.76 -6.07 -12.46
CA GLU A 149 12.95 -5.35 -11.20
C GLU A 149 13.08 -6.32 -10.03
N PHE A 150 14.01 -6.05 -9.12
CA PHE A 150 14.38 -6.91 -7.99
C PHE A 150 14.17 -6.22 -6.65
N LEU A 151 13.49 -6.91 -5.72
CA LEU A 151 13.04 -6.35 -4.44
C LEU A 151 14.25 -5.94 -3.58
N PRO A 152 14.39 -4.65 -3.19
CA PRO A 152 15.55 -4.22 -2.45
C PRO A 152 15.78 -4.93 -1.11
N ALA A 153 14.71 -5.19 -0.33
CA ALA A 153 14.81 -5.90 0.95
C ALA A 153 15.44 -7.31 0.82
N THR A 154 15.37 -7.93 -0.36
CA THR A 154 16.03 -9.21 -0.63
C THR A 154 17.53 -9.04 -0.88
N TYR A 155 17.94 -7.99 -1.59
CA TYR A 155 19.28 -7.86 -2.19
C TYR A 155 20.18 -6.80 -1.55
N MET A 156 19.66 -5.83 -0.77
CA MET A 156 20.51 -4.87 -0.05
C MET A 156 21.62 -5.60 0.73
N GLU A 157 22.82 -5.04 0.70
CA GLU A 157 24.03 -5.57 1.35
C GLU A 157 24.51 -6.95 0.83
N THR A 158 23.95 -7.43 -0.28
CA THR A 158 24.49 -8.60 -1.01
C THR A 158 25.44 -8.18 -2.13
N SER A 159 26.21 -9.14 -2.65
CA SER A 159 27.10 -8.91 -3.79
C SER A 159 26.37 -9.10 -5.13
N PHE A 160 26.97 -8.62 -6.22
CA PHE A 160 26.63 -9.04 -7.57
C PHE A 160 27.91 -9.26 -8.39
N LEU A 161 27.80 -10.02 -9.49
CA LEU A 161 28.84 -10.14 -10.51
C LEU A 161 28.30 -9.64 -11.84
N ALA A 162 29.07 -8.80 -12.54
CA ALA A 162 28.82 -8.40 -13.92
C ALA A 162 29.98 -8.87 -14.80
N ASP A 163 29.74 -9.87 -15.66
CA ASP A 163 30.76 -10.59 -16.42
C ASP A 163 31.94 -11.04 -15.54
N GLY A 164 31.62 -11.50 -14.32
CA GLY A 164 32.58 -11.95 -13.31
C GLY A 164 33.23 -10.85 -12.48
N LYS A 165 33.01 -9.56 -12.80
CA LYS A 165 33.50 -8.44 -11.98
C LYS A 165 32.58 -8.24 -10.78
N PRO A 166 33.11 -8.20 -9.55
CA PRO A 166 32.29 -8.03 -8.36
C PRO A 166 31.83 -6.59 -8.16
N GLY A 167 30.64 -6.44 -7.58
CA GLY A 167 30.11 -5.24 -6.98
C GLY A 167 29.17 -5.59 -5.83
N SER A 168 28.54 -4.59 -5.24
CA SER A 168 27.65 -4.75 -4.08
C SER A 168 26.41 -3.89 -4.20
N PHE A 169 25.28 -4.41 -3.75
CA PHE A 169 24.05 -3.66 -3.57
C PHE A 169 24.15 -2.79 -2.31
N PRO A 170 24.04 -1.46 -2.42
CA PRO A 170 24.25 -0.59 -1.28
C PRO A 170 23.03 -0.57 -0.35
N LEU A 171 23.25 -0.34 0.95
CA LEU A 171 22.16 -0.17 1.92
C LEU A 171 21.30 1.05 1.55
N TYR A 172 21.93 2.18 1.27
CA TYR A 172 21.30 3.40 0.76
C TYR A 172 21.72 3.67 -0.68
N PRO A 173 20.81 4.13 -1.56
CA PRO A 173 21.17 4.50 -2.91
C PRO A 173 22.19 5.64 -2.91
N THR A 174 23.12 5.60 -3.85
CA THR A 174 24.10 6.66 -4.10
C THR A 174 24.20 6.92 -5.59
N GLY A 175 24.39 8.18 -5.99
CA GLY A 175 24.57 8.53 -7.40
C GLY A 175 23.61 9.64 -7.83
N VAL A 176 23.57 9.88 -9.14
CA VAL A 176 22.70 10.89 -9.75
C VAL A 176 21.27 10.34 -9.83
N LYS A 177 20.31 11.09 -9.28
CA LYS A 177 18.87 10.85 -9.49
C LYS A 177 18.56 10.99 -10.99
N GLU A 178 17.83 10.02 -11.54
CA GLU A 178 17.29 10.14 -12.90
C GLU A 178 16.29 11.31 -12.94
N ILE A 179 16.52 12.24 -13.86
CA ILE A 179 15.56 13.28 -14.22
C ILE A 179 15.30 13.07 -15.71
N ILE A 180 14.08 12.60 -16.03
CA ILE A 180 13.74 12.18 -17.39
C ILE A 180 14.02 13.32 -18.38
N GLY A 181 14.90 13.06 -19.36
CA GLY A 181 15.29 14.03 -20.39
C GLY A 181 16.42 14.98 -20.01
N GLU A 182 16.86 15.00 -18.74
CA GLU A 182 17.95 15.86 -18.26
C GLU A 182 19.15 15.06 -17.73
N HIS A 183 18.89 14.07 -16.88
CA HIS A 183 19.91 13.26 -16.21
C HIS A 183 19.54 11.78 -16.25
N GLU A 184 20.42 10.97 -16.83
CA GLU A 184 20.29 9.52 -16.84
C GLU A 184 20.92 8.92 -15.56
N PRO A 185 20.34 7.87 -14.97
CA PRO A 185 20.93 7.24 -13.81
C PRO A 185 22.20 6.49 -14.23
N GLN A 186 23.19 6.44 -13.33
CA GLN A 186 24.38 5.65 -13.56
C GLN A 186 24.13 4.18 -13.19
N PRO A 187 24.47 3.22 -14.05
CA PRO A 187 24.36 1.82 -13.69
C PRO A 187 25.40 1.46 -12.62
N LEU A 188 24.99 0.68 -11.63
CA LEU A 188 25.87 0.01 -10.67
C LEU A 188 26.87 -0.90 -11.40
N ALA A 189 26.43 -1.54 -12.49
CA ALA A 189 27.29 -2.31 -13.38
C ALA A 189 26.65 -2.53 -14.75
N THR A 190 27.50 -2.85 -15.73
CA THR A 190 27.09 -3.28 -17.06
C THR A 190 27.81 -4.57 -17.46
N GLY A 191 27.17 -5.38 -18.29
CA GLY A 191 27.75 -6.63 -18.79
C GLY A 191 26.77 -7.45 -19.64
N GLN A 192 27.18 -8.63 -20.08
CA GLN A 192 26.31 -9.58 -20.78
C GLN A 192 25.71 -10.63 -19.83
N HIS A 193 26.35 -10.85 -18.69
CA HIS A 193 25.93 -11.79 -17.67
C HIS A 193 25.97 -11.14 -16.29
N LEU A 194 24.80 -10.99 -15.67
CA LEU A 194 24.64 -10.52 -14.30
C LEU A 194 24.29 -11.69 -13.39
N VAL A 195 24.97 -11.81 -12.24
CA VAL A 195 24.65 -12.75 -11.17
C VAL A 195 24.41 -11.94 -9.89
N LEU A 196 23.18 -11.92 -9.41
CA LEU A 196 22.79 -11.23 -8.19
C LEU A 196 22.95 -12.18 -6.99
N ALA A 197 23.44 -11.68 -5.86
CA ALA A 197 23.68 -12.43 -4.62
C ALA A 197 24.40 -13.79 -4.82
N PRO A 198 25.55 -13.85 -5.52
CA PRO A 198 26.25 -15.10 -5.83
C PRO A 198 26.55 -15.98 -4.61
N GLU A 199 26.76 -15.36 -3.45
CA GLU A 199 27.04 -15.97 -2.16
C GLU A 199 25.83 -16.63 -1.49
N SER A 200 24.61 -16.35 -1.93
CA SER A 200 23.38 -16.82 -1.27
C SER A 200 22.53 -17.72 -2.18
N PRO A 201 22.54 -19.05 -1.99
CA PRO A 201 21.71 -19.97 -2.77
C PRO A 201 20.20 -19.72 -2.69
N GLN A 202 19.70 -18.98 -1.69
CA GLN A 202 18.27 -18.66 -1.58
C GLN A 202 17.89 -17.35 -2.28
N LYS A 203 18.87 -16.56 -2.71
CA LYS A 203 18.67 -15.25 -3.36
C LYS A 203 19.31 -15.17 -4.74
N ARG A 204 20.14 -16.16 -5.11
CA ARG A 204 20.98 -16.09 -6.31
C ARG A 204 20.15 -16.22 -7.59
N VAL A 205 20.13 -15.14 -8.36
CA VAL A 205 19.51 -15.05 -9.68
C VAL A 205 20.57 -14.67 -10.72
N SER A 206 20.50 -15.26 -11.90
CA SER A 206 21.44 -15.07 -13.00
C SER A 206 20.68 -14.71 -14.26
N ILE A 207 21.07 -13.60 -14.89
CA ILE A 207 20.49 -13.06 -16.12
C ILE A 207 21.60 -13.00 -17.15
N LYS A 208 21.46 -13.76 -18.23
CA LYS A 208 22.40 -13.75 -19.34
C LYS A 208 21.69 -13.28 -20.60
N SER A 209 22.20 -12.23 -21.21
CA SER A 209 21.70 -11.72 -22.48
C SER A 209 22.50 -12.31 -23.64
N GLU A 210 21.81 -12.79 -24.67
CA GLU A 210 22.44 -13.26 -25.91
C GLU A 210 22.57 -12.17 -26.97
N SER A 211 21.84 -11.05 -26.80
CA SER A 211 21.64 -10.08 -27.88
C SER A 211 21.93 -8.63 -27.52
N LEU A 212 21.94 -8.25 -26.24
CA LEU A 212 22.01 -6.85 -25.78
C LEU A 212 22.81 -6.70 -24.48
N PRO A 213 23.64 -5.67 -24.32
CA PRO A 213 24.23 -5.32 -23.02
C PRO A 213 23.15 -5.13 -21.94
N LEU A 214 23.41 -5.69 -20.76
CA LEU A 214 22.62 -5.46 -19.55
C LEU A 214 23.24 -4.34 -18.73
N ALA A 215 22.39 -3.55 -18.09
CA ALA A 215 22.75 -2.56 -17.09
C ALA A 215 21.94 -2.80 -15.82
N LEU A 216 22.61 -2.77 -14.67
CA LEU A 216 22.01 -2.87 -13.34
C LEU A 216 21.91 -1.47 -12.72
N TYR A 217 20.72 -1.05 -12.33
CA TYR A 217 20.44 0.25 -11.73
C TYR A 217 19.88 0.11 -10.31
N ASP A 218 19.99 1.19 -9.54
CA ASP A 218 19.33 1.35 -8.25
C ASP A 218 18.23 2.40 -8.37
N GLY A 219 16.97 1.95 -8.55
CA GLY A 219 15.83 2.85 -8.71
C GLY A 219 15.50 3.66 -7.47
N ARG A 220 16.07 3.31 -6.30
CA ARG A 220 15.85 4.04 -5.06
C ARG A 220 16.44 5.45 -5.08
N ALA A 221 17.42 5.71 -5.97
CA ALA A 221 17.97 7.05 -6.18
C ALA A 221 16.94 8.01 -6.81
N LYS A 222 15.94 7.46 -7.52
CA LYS A 222 14.87 8.24 -8.17
C LYS A 222 13.65 8.38 -7.24
N ALA A 223 13.17 7.26 -6.71
CA ALA A 223 12.03 7.17 -5.79
C ALA A 223 12.26 6.14 -4.68
N GLN A 224 11.79 6.43 -3.47
CA GLN A 224 12.07 5.65 -2.26
C GLN A 224 11.43 4.25 -2.31
N ASN A 225 10.36 4.08 -3.07
CA ASN A 225 9.74 2.79 -3.37
C ASN A 225 10.35 2.09 -4.61
N GLY A 226 11.39 2.65 -5.22
CA GLY A 226 12.09 2.11 -6.39
C GLY A 226 12.83 0.80 -6.11
N TRP A 227 12.98 -0.03 -7.13
CA TRP A 227 13.62 -1.35 -7.04
C TRP A 227 14.97 -1.36 -7.76
N TYR A 228 15.76 -2.43 -7.57
CA TYR A 228 16.93 -2.64 -8.42
C TYR A 228 16.49 -3.09 -9.80
N VAL A 229 16.96 -2.43 -10.87
CA VAL A 229 16.48 -2.70 -12.23
C VAL A 229 17.59 -3.30 -13.07
N VAL A 230 17.35 -4.46 -13.66
CA VAL A 230 18.18 -4.98 -14.75
C VAL A 230 17.51 -4.61 -16.06
N ARG A 231 18.21 -3.88 -16.91
CA ARG A 231 17.67 -3.33 -18.16
C ARG A 231 18.56 -3.66 -19.35
N GLY A 232 17.93 -3.95 -20.49
CA GLY A 232 18.58 -4.02 -21.79
C GLY A 232 17.83 -3.14 -22.80
N LEU A 233 18.51 -2.12 -23.34
CA LEU A 233 17.93 -1.20 -24.31
C LEU A 233 17.62 -1.92 -25.62
N LEU A 234 16.43 -1.68 -26.18
CA LEU A 234 16.00 -2.29 -27.42
C LEU A 234 16.77 -1.71 -28.61
N PRO A 235 17.17 -2.54 -29.61
CA PRO A 235 17.96 -2.08 -30.73
C PRO A 235 17.12 -1.27 -31.73
N ALA A 236 17.66 -0.13 -32.18
CA ALA A 236 17.07 0.70 -33.24
C ALA A 236 16.97 -0.06 -34.58
N GLY A 237 15.94 0.26 -35.37
CA GLY A 237 15.79 -0.23 -36.75
C GLY A 237 15.60 -1.75 -36.93
N LYS A 238 15.47 -2.52 -35.85
CA LYS A 238 15.33 -3.99 -35.89
C LYS A 238 13.89 -4.42 -35.65
N SER A 239 13.38 -5.36 -36.45
CA SER A 239 12.15 -6.11 -36.21
C SER A 239 12.45 -7.60 -35.93
N GLY A 240 11.43 -8.38 -35.57
CA GLY A 240 11.58 -9.75 -35.10
C GLY A 240 12.08 -9.78 -33.66
N THR A 241 13.02 -10.68 -33.33
CA THR A 241 13.59 -10.78 -31.97
C THR A 241 14.44 -9.56 -31.62
N LEU A 242 13.98 -8.78 -30.64
CA LEU A 242 14.66 -7.59 -30.14
C LEU A 242 15.57 -7.91 -28.94
N ALA A 243 15.11 -8.76 -28.02
CA ALA A 243 15.87 -9.20 -26.85
C ALA A 243 15.72 -10.71 -26.61
N LYS A 244 16.78 -11.35 -26.12
CA LYS A 244 16.77 -12.76 -25.72
C LYS A 244 17.59 -12.96 -24.46
N TRP A 245 16.93 -13.26 -23.34
CA TRP A 245 17.53 -13.41 -22.02
C TRP A 245 17.31 -14.82 -21.48
N GLN A 246 18.33 -15.38 -20.83
CA GLN A 246 18.21 -16.55 -19.97
C GLN A 246 18.10 -16.05 -18.53
N LEU A 247 16.94 -16.23 -17.91
CA LEU A 247 16.66 -15.89 -16.51
C LEU A 247 16.65 -17.19 -15.70
N THR A 248 17.65 -17.37 -14.84
CA THR A 248 17.83 -18.59 -14.04
C THR A 248 18.02 -18.24 -12.58
N ALA A 249 17.67 -19.15 -11.67
CA ALA A 249 17.89 -18.99 -10.24
C ALA A 249 18.50 -20.26 -9.65
N SER A 250 19.21 -20.14 -8.53
CA SER A 250 19.58 -21.33 -7.75
C SER A 250 18.34 -22.01 -7.19
N THR A 251 18.34 -23.34 -7.21
CA THR A 251 17.17 -24.14 -6.85
C THR A 251 17.56 -25.27 -5.91
N ASP A 252 16.58 -25.76 -5.14
CA ASP A 252 16.69 -26.94 -4.31
C ASP A 252 15.44 -27.81 -4.46
N ASP A 253 15.63 -28.99 -5.08
CA ASP A 253 14.57 -29.96 -5.36
C ASP A 253 13.88 -30.49 -4.09
N ASN A 254 14.59 -30.46 -2.96
CA ASN A 254 14.09 -30.96 -1.67
C ASN A 254 13.49 -29.84 -0.82
N TRP A 255 13.57 -28.59 -1.27
CA TRP A 255 13.04 -27.48 -0.50
C TRP A 255 11.51 -27.51 -0.47
N LEU A 256 10.97 -27.32 0.73
CA LEU A 256 9.56 -27.06 1.01
C LEU A 256 9.50 -25.79 1.86
N ARG A 257 8.54 -24.92 1.56
CA ARG A 257 8.27 -23.77 2.44
C ARG A 257 7.90 -24.27 3.84
N ALA A 258 8.50 -23.67 4.86
CA ALA A 258 8.13 -23.93 6.24
C ALA A 258 6.64 -23.59 6.46
N PRO A 259 5.91 -24.35 7.29
CA PRO A 259 4.51 -24.03 7.61
C PRO A 259 4.38 -22.60 8.14
N VAL A 260 3.36 -21.87 7.67
CA VAL A 260 2.94 -20.59 8.26
C VAL A 260 1.66 -20.83 9.05
N ILE A 261 1.66 -20.41 10.31
CA ILE A 261 0.56 -20.63 11.25
C ILE A 261 -0.13 -19.29 11.51
N GLY A 262 -1.16 -18.98 10.72
CA GLY A 262 -2.01 -17.81 10.90
C GLY A 262 -2.90 -17.95 12.13
N HIS A 263 -2.88 -16.96 13.02
CA HIS A 263 -3.65 -16.91 14.26
C HIS A 263 -3.79 -15.46 14.74
N SER A 264 -4.65 -15.21 15.74
CA SER A 264 -4.72 -13.91 16.41
C SER A 264 -3.44 -13.70 17.23
N GLN A 265 -2.63 -12.71 16.85
CA GLN A 265 -1.42 -12.33 17.58
C GLN A 265 -1.74 -11.58 18.89
N VAL A 266 -2.90 -10.92 18.96
CA VAL A 266 -3.42 -10.32 20.21
C VAL A 266 -3.80 -11.43 21.19
N GLY A 267 -4.52 -12.44 20.69
CA GLY A 267 -5.00 -13.59 21.46
C GLY A 267 -6.50 -13.83 21.31
N TYR A 268 -7.08 -14.57 22.25
CA TYR A 268 -8.48 -15.03 22.19
C TYR A 268 -9.20 -14.92 23.53
N LEU A 269 -10.48 -14.54 23.52
CA LEU A 269 -11.31 -14.65 24.72
C LEU A 269 -11.57 -16.14 25.07
N PRO A 270 -11.76 -16.50 26.34
CA PRO A 270 -11.92 -17.89 26.75
C PRO A 270 -13.04 -18.63 26.03
N GLN A 271 -14.16 -17.97 25.74
CA GLN A 271 -15.33 -18.58 25.09
C GLN A 271 -15.39 -18.34 23.57
N GLN A 272 -14.44 -17.59 23.01
CA GLN A 272 -14.38 -17.34 21.56
C GLN A 272 -14.03 -18.63 20.83
N THR A 273 -14.51 -18.75 19.59
CA THR A 273 -13.97 -19.71 18.62
C THR A 273 -12.50 -19.41 18.37
N LYS A 274 -11.63 -20.41 18.52
CA LYS A 274 -10.17 -20.27 18.39
C LYS A 274 -9.66 -21.24 17.35
N ARG A 275 -9.11 -20.69 16.27
CA ARG A 275 -8.62 -21.44 15.13
C ARG A 275 -7.28 -20.90 14.68
N ALA A 276 -6.37 -21.81 14.35
CA ALA A 276 -5.16 -21.51 13.63
C ALA A 276 -5.29 -22.05 12.20
N VAL A 277 -4.91 -21.23 11.23
CA VAL A 277 -4.84 -21.60 9.81
C VAL A 277 -3.40 -21.95 9.49
N ILE A 278 -3.16 -23.21 9.14
CA ILE A 278 -1.85 -23.74 8.79
C ILE A 278 -1.74 -23.73 7.27
N GLU A 279 -0.98 -22.79 6.74
CA GLU A 279 -0.64 -22.66 5.32
C GLU A 279 0.64 -23.46 5.03
N LEU A 280 0.58 -24.34 4.01
CA LEU A 280 1.67 -25.25 3.64
C LEU A 280 2.02 -25.13 2.16
N ASP A 281 3.28 -25.44 1.82
CA ASP A 281 3.70 -25.67 0.43
C ASP A 281 2.74 -26.67 -0.25
N ALA A 282 2.35 -26.43 -1.50
CA ALA A 282 1.43 -27.32 -2.22
C ALA A 282 1.92 -28.78 -2.35
N ARG A 283 3.23 -29.02 -2.23
CA ARG A 283 3.86 -30.35 -2.26
C ARG A 283 4.05 -30.96 -0.88
N ALA A 284 3.87 -30.17 0.19
CA ALA A 284 3.98 -30.69 1.55
C ALA A 284 2.90 -31.75 1.79
N LYS A 285 3.22 -32.74 2.63
CA LYS A 285 2.22 -33.68 3.13
C LYS A 285 1.61 -33.09 4.38
N LEU A 286 0.28 -33.04 4.44
CA LEU A 286 -0.44 -32.78 5.67
C LEU A 286 -0.32 -34.02 6.57
N SER A 287 0.75 -34.09 7.34
CA SER A 287 1.08 -35.21 8.23
C SER A 287 1.57 -34.69 9.57
N GLY A 288 1.12 -35.35 10.65
CA GLY A 288 1.45 -34.97 12.01
C GLY A 288 0.36 -34.14 12.68
N ASP A 289 0.58 -33.84 13.94
CA ASP A 289 -0.35 -33.08 14.76
C ASP A 289 0.06 -31.61 14.82
N ALA A 290 -0.94 -30.74 14.86
CA ALA A 290 -0.79 -29.39 15.38
C ALA A 290 -0.92 -29.43 16.90
N GLU A 291 -0.15 -28.58 17.57
CA GLU A 291 -0.06 -28.52 19.02
C GLU A 291 -0.33 -27.11 19.53
N LEU A 292 -1.13 -27.04 20.60
CA LEU A 292 -1.21 -25.86 21.45
C LEU A 292 -0.33 -26.11 22.67
N LEU A 293 0.66 -25.25 22.85
CA LEU A 293 1.63 -25.29 23.93
C LEU A 293 1.29 -24.19 24.92
N ARG A 294 1.14 -24.50 26.21
CA ARG A 294 1.10 -23.50 27.28
C ARG A 294 2.53 -23.17 27.70
N VAL A 295 2.84 -21.87 27.79
CA VAL A 295 4.12 -21.38 28.31
C VAL A 295 4.03 -21.31 29.84
N ASN A 296 4.97 -21.95 30.52
CA ASN A 296 5.05 -22.01 31.97
C ASN A 296 5.89 -20.85 32.54
N PRO A 297 5.76 -20.53 33.85
CA PRO A 297 6.52 -19.44 34.48
C PRO A 297 8.05 -19.59 34.42
N ASP A 298 8.57 -20.80 34.25
CA ASP A 298 10.00 -21.08 34.12
C ASP A 298 10.50 -21.02 32.65
N GLY A 299 9.62 -20.67 31.71
CA GLY A 299 9.91 -20.62 30.27
C GLY A 299 9.79 -21.97 29.56
N THR A 300 9.51 -23.07 30.27
CA THR A 300 9.21 -24.36 29.64
C THR A 300 7.83 -24.33 28.99
N THR A 301 7.57 -25.28 28.08
CA THR A 301 6.26 -25.43 27.46
C THR A 301 5.63 -26.77 27.80
N THR A 302 4.30 -26.78 27.89
CA THR A 302 3.50 -28.01 28.08
C THR A 302 2.44 -28.09 26.99
N THR A 303 2.43 -29.19 26.23
CA THR A 303 1.38 -29.43 25.23
C THR A 303 0.05 -29.65 25.93
N VAL A 304 -0.90 -28.73 25.74
CA VAL A 304 -2.26 -28.80 26.33
C VAL A 304 -3.30 -29.32 25.34
N LYS A 305 -3.02 -29.22 24.04
CA LYS A 305 -3.83 -29.84 22.98
C LYS A 305 -2.94 -30.29 21.85
N LYS A 306 -3.25 -31.46 21.29
CA LYS A 306 -2.53 -32.07 20.18
C LYS A 306 -3.51 -32.84 19.32
N ARG A 307 -3.61 -32.50 18.03
CA ARG A 307 -4.46 -33.20 17.08
C ARG A 307 -4.01 -32.91 15.65
N GLN A 308 -4.23 -33.86 14.76
CA GLN A 308 -4.14 -33.63 13.33
C GLN A 308 -5.10 -32.50 12.92
N PRO A 309 -4.61 -31.44 12.26
CA PRO A 309 -5.45 -30.37 11.76
C PRO A 309 -6.34 -30.87 10.60
N GLU A 310 -7.52 -30.29 10.47
CA GLU A 310 -8.48 -30.65 9.44
C GLU A 310 -8.08 -30.01 8.11
N LYS A 311 -8.02 -30.80 7.03
CA LYS A 311 -7.71 -30.27 5.71
C LYS A 311 -8.84 -29.33 5.25
N HIS A 312 -8.46 -28.18 4.70
CA HIS A 312 -9.36 -27.26 4.03
C HIS A 312 -9.02 -27.18 2.54
N ASP A 313 -9.84 -26.45 1.78
CA ASP A 313 -9.60 -26.19 0.37
C ASP A 313 -8.26 -25.48 0.13
N ASN A 314 -7.65 -25.81 -0.99
CA ASN A 314 -6.46 -25.11 -1.46
C ASN A 314 -6.87 -23.72 -1.96
N TYR A 315 -6.05 -22.71 -1.65
CA TYR A 315 -6.25 -21.34 -2.14
C TYR A 315 -4.97 -20.81 -2.76
N THR A 316 -5.10 -20.20 -3.94
CA THR A 316 -3.98 -19.71 -4.77
C THR A 316 -2.84 -20.73 -4.90
N ARG A 317 -1.66 -20.51 -4.30
CA ARG A 317 -0.45 -21.34 -4.44
C ARG A 317 -0.26 -22.38 -3.34
N TYR A 318 -1.07 -22.34 -2.28
CA TYR A 318 -0.84 -23.12 -1.07
C TYR A 318 -2.00 -24.07 -0.76
N GLN A 319 -1.74 -25.03 0.12
CA GLN A 319 -2.77 -25.86 0.75
C GLN A 319 -2.93 -25.45 2.21
N TYR A 320 -4.14 -25.61 2.74
CA TYR A 320 -4.49 -25.11 4.06
C TYR A 320 -5.08 -26.22 4.94
N ALA A 321 -4.84 -26.11 6.24
CA ALA A 321 -5.48 -26.92 7.24
C ALA A 321 -5.85 -26.05 8.45
N VAL A 322 -6.89 -26.44 9.18
CA VAL A 322 -7.40 -25.71 10.34
C VAL A 322 -7.18 -26.53 11.60
N PHE A 323 -6.56 -25.90 12.59
CA PHE A 323 -6.45 -26.45 13.94
C PHE A 323 -7.38 -25.68 14.89
N ASP A 324 -8.47 -26.32 15.30
CA ASP A 324 -9.44 -25.77 16.24
C ASP A 324 -9.06 -26.13 17.69
N PHE A 325 -8.90 -25.10 18.52
CA PHE A 325 -8.58 -25.21 19.95
C PHE A 325 -9.58 -24.42 20.81
N SER A 326 -10.81 -24.28 20.33
CA SER A 326 -11.88 -23.51 20.99
C SER A 326 -12.24 -24.05 22.38
N ASP A 327 -12.09 -25.35 22.59
CA ASP A 327 -12.28 -26.05 23.87
C ASP A 327 -11.25 -25.67 24.95
N VAL A 328 -10.13 -25.06 24.59
CA VAL A 328 -9.15 -24.54 25.56
C VAL A 328 -9.60 -23.16 26.01
N THR A 329 -10.08 -23.11 27.24
CA THR A 329 -10.67 -21.90 27.87
C THR A 329 -9.83 -21.38 29.04
N THR A 330 -8.77 -22.10 29.43
CA THR A 330 -7.94 -21.74 30.59
C THR A 330 -7.09 -20.53 30.27
N SER A 331 -7.10 -19.52 31.13
CA SER A 331 -6.24 -18.35 30.98
C SER A 331 -4.75 -18.70 30.97
N GLY A 332 -4.00 -18.07 30.09
CA GLY A 332 -2.55 -18.24 30.02
C GLY A 332 -1.90 -17.75 28.73
N VAL A 333 -0.59 -17.92 28.67
CA VAL A 333 0.24 -17.64 27.49
C VAL A 333 0.43 -18.94 26.73
N TYR A 334 0.23 -18.89 25.42
CA TYR A 334 0.25 -20.05 24.54
C TYR A 334 1.09 -19.82 23.30
N GLN A 335 1.55 -20.90 22.69
CA GLN A 335 2.17 -20.95 21.37
C GLN A 335 1.52 -22.07 20.56
N LEU A 336 1.52 -21.92 19.24
CA LEU A 336 1.12 -22.96 18.31
C LEU A 336 2.36 -23.59 17.69
N ARG A 337 2.34 -24.92 17.50
CA ARG A 337 3.41 -25.65 16.83
C ARG A 337 2.85 -26.59 15.77
N TYR A 338 3.47 -26.60 14.59
CA TYR A 338 3.22 -27.59 13.54
C TYR A 338 4.51 -27.86 12.76
N GLY A 339 4.95 -29.12 12.74
CA GLY A 339 6.29 -29.47 12.26
C GLY A 339 7.36 -28.76 13.08
N GLU A 340 8.34 -28.15 12.39
CA GLU A 340 9.42 -27.38 13.01
C GLU A 340 9.02 -25.92 13.34
N THR A 341 7.85 -25.45 12.88
CA THR A 341 7.40 -24.08 13.12
C THR A 341 6.72 -23.96 14.47
N THR A 342 7.19 -23.02 15.31
CA THR A 342 6.50 -22.58 16.53
C THR A 342 6.24 -21.07 16.46
N THR A 343 5.04 -20.63 16.81
CA THR A 343 4.65 -19.21 16.75
C THR A 343 5.26 -18.38 17.87
N ALA A 344 5.20 -17.05 17.73
CA ALA A 344 5.28 -16.14 18.86
C ALA A 344 4.17 -16.46 19.90
N PRO A 345 4.37 -16.11 21.18
CA PRO A 345 3.35 -16.31 22.20
C PRO A 345 2.14 -15.38 21.98
N PHE A 346 0.95 -15.88 22.33
CA PHE A 346 -0.30 -15.12 22.40
C PHE A 346 -1.08 -15.52 23.67
N SER A 347 -2.05 -14.72 24.06
CA SER A 347 -2.84 -14.98 25.27
C SER A 347 -4.19 -15.62 24.96
N ILE A 348 -4.64 -16.52 25.83
CA ILE A 348 -6.08 -16.77 26.01
C ILE A 348 -6.42 -16.16 27.35
N ASP A 349 -7.24 -15.11 27.37
CA ASP A 349 -7.65 -14.46 28.61
C ASP A 349 -8.92 -13.63 28.41
N ALA A 350 -9.70 -13.44 29.47
CA ALA A 350 -10.91 -12.64 29.44
C ALA A 350 -10.62 -11.15 29.15
N SER A 351 -9.42 -10.66 29.48
CA SER A 351 -9.03 -9.26 29.29
C SER A 351 -8.19 -9.02 28.02
N VAL A 352 -8.12 -10.00 27.10
CA VAL A 352 -7.13 -9.97 26.01
C VAL A 352 -7.37 -8.84 25.00
N LEU A 353 -8.62 -8.39 24.86
CA LEU A 353 -9.00 -7.31 23.95
C LEU A 353 -9.14 -5.95 24.64
N ASP A 354 -9.11 -5.91 25.99
CA ASP A 354 -9.44 -4.73 26.79
C ASP A 354 -8.61 -3.51 26.40
N ASN A 355 -7.33 -3.72 26.05
CA ASN A 355 -6.38 -2.67 25.71
C ASN A 355 -5.91 -2.72 24.24
N ALA A 356 -6.43 -3.65 23.43
CA ALA A 356 -5.94 -3.87 22.06
C ALA A 356 -6.17 -2.67 21.14
N TRP A 357 -7.17 -1.85 21.45
CA TRP A 357 -7.54 -0.64 20.71
C TRP A 357 -6.83 0.62 21.22
N HIS A 358 -6.14 0.59 22.37
CA HIS A 358 -5.49 1.78 22.92
C HIS A 358 -4.55 2.49 21.93
N PRO A 359 -3.66 1.79 21.19
CA PRO A 359 -2.77 2.46 20.23
C PRO A 359 -3.51 3.27 19.15
N THR A 360 -4.75 2.90 18.83
CA THR A 360 -5.58 3.68 17.90
C THR A 360 -5.84 5.09 18.42
N LEU A 361 -6.23 5.24 19.70
CA LEU A 361 -6.49 6.57 20.27
C LEU A 361 -5.23 7.26 20.79
N ASP A 362 -4.30 6.51 21.37
CA ASP A 362 -3.11 7.08 21.99
C ASP A 362 -2.11 7.57 20.94
N HIS A 363 -2.09 6.93 19.77
CA HIS A 363 -0.97 7.07 18.84
C HIS A 363 -1.42 7.32 17.41
N TYR A 364 -2.17 6.40 16.81
CA TYR A 364 -2.45 6.46 15.38
C TYR A 364 -3.33 7.64 14.99
N PHE A 365 -4.39 7.94 15.74
CA PHE A 365 -5.22 9.12 15.46
C PHE A 365 -4.47 10.43 15.70
N PRO A 366 -3.84 10.67 16.87
CA PRO A 366 -3.06 11.88 17.12
C PRO A 366 -1.99 12.17 16.06
N VAL A 367 -1.23 11.16 15.63
CA VAL A 367 -0.15 11.31 14.63
C VAL A 367 -0.65 11.68 13.24
N GLN A 368 -1.92 11.42 12.93
CA GLN A 368 -2.50 11.79 11.64
C GLN A 368 -3.23 13.13 11.68
N MET A 369 -3.34 13.80 12.83
CA MET A 369 -4.07 15.07 12.95
C MET A 369 -3.34 16.18 12.18
N ASP A 370 -3.93 16.63 11.08
CA ASP A 370 -3.38 17.74 10.29
C ASP A 370 -3.58 19.08 11.02
N HIS A 371 -2.90 20.13 10.56
CA HIS A 371 -3.01 21.49 11.08
C HIS A 371 -2.57 21.67 12.54
N MET A 372 -1.89 20.67 13.11
CA MET A 372 -1.48 20.57 14.50
C MET A 372 -0.03 20.07 14.58
N LEU A 373 0.76 20.61 15.51
CA LEU A 373 2.06 20.05 15.88
C LEU A 373 1.83 18.85 16.79
N ILE A 374 2.40 17.69 16.44
CA ILE A 374 2.22 16.45 17.20
C ILE A 374 3.51 16.05 17.90
N ASN A 375 3.50 16.16 19.23
CA ASN A 375 4.61 15.78 20.10
C ASN A 375 4.32 14.46 20.83
N GLU A 376 5.37 13.66 21.03
CA GLU A 376 5.38 12.48 21.88
C GLU A 376 6.70 12.44 22.66
N ALA A 377 6.65 12.85 23.93
CA ALA A 377 7.83 12.95 24.80
C ALA A 377 8.97 13.76 24.15
N TYR A 378 10.05 13.10 23.70
CA TYR A 378 11.20 13.75 23.05
C TYR A 378 11.15 13.72 21.52
N ARG A 379 10.08 13.17 20.93
CA ARG A 379 9.89 13.05 19.50
C ARG A 379 8.80 14.02 19.04
N VAL A 380 9.08 14.75 17.97
CA VAL A 380 8.03 15.39 17.16
C VAL A 380 7.74 14.46 16.00
N TRP A 381 6.47 14.13 15.79
CA TRP A 381 6.03 13.33 14.64
C TRP A 381 5.96 14.20 13.38
N HIS A 382 5.32 15.35 13.50
CA HIS A 382 5.36 16.43 12.53
C HIS A 382 5.06 17.78 13.20
N GLY A 383 5.50 18.86 12.57
CA GLY A 383 5.09 20.22 12.93
C GLY A 383 3.63 20.51 12.57
N ALA A 384 3.12 21.69 12.92
CA ALA A 384 1.79 22.13 12.50
C ALA A 384 1.78 22.40 10.99
N SER A 385 1.41 21.39 10.21
CA SER A 385 1.42 21.40 8.74
C SER A 385 0.24 22.12 8.13
N HIS A 386 0.39 22.51 6.86
CA HIS A 386 -0.66 23.03 5.98
C HIS A 386 -1.46 24.21 6.57
N LEU A 387 -0.78 25.14 7.25
CA LEU A 387 -1.43 26.32 7.84
C LEU A 387 -1.86 27.37 6.80
N ASP A 388 -1.43 27.17 5.56
CA ASP A 388 -1.75 27.88 4.32
C ASP A 388 -2.98 27.32 3.59
N ASP A 389 -3.52 26.20 4.04
CA ASP A 389 -4.67 25.56 3.38
C ASP A 389 -5.87 26.51 3.19
N ALA A 390 -6.44 26.62 1.98
CA ALA A 390 -6.02 25.98 0.73
C ALA A 390 -6.35 26.89 -0.47
N LEU A 391 -5.78 26.61 -1.65
CA LEU A 391 -6.15 27.28 -2.90
C LEU A 391 -7.31 26.60 -3.60
N GLN A 392 -8.14 27.36 -4.31
CA GLN A 392 -9.17 26.81 -5.18
C GLN A 392 -8.55 26.06 -6.39
N ALA A 393 -8.87 24.77 -6.55
CA ALA A 393 -8.37 23.95 -7.66
C ALA A 393 -8.75 24.53 -9.04
N PRO A 394 -7.92 24.33 -10.09
CA PRO A 394 -8.25 24.69 -11.47
C PRO A 394 -9.48 23.97 -12.00
N VAL A 395 -10.32 24.65 -12.79
CA VAL A 395 -11.49 24.04 -13.44
C VAL A 395 -11.10 23.12 -14.61
N ASN A 396 -11.98 22.16 -14.92
CA ASN A 396 -11.78 21.14 -15.96
C ASN A 396 -10.48 20.34 -15.79
N HIS A 397 -10.13 20.07 -14.53
CA HIS A 397 -8.87 19.43 -14.17
C HIS A 397 -9.08 17.98 -13.72
N THR A 398 -8.21 17.08 -14.16
CA THR A 398 -8.08 15.72 -13.62
C THR A 398 -6.71 15.59 -13.00
N HIS A 399 -6.65 15.14 -11.77
CA HIS A 399 -5.46 15.11 -10.95
C HIS A 399 -4.95 13.67 -10.77
N PHE A 400 -3.66 13.53 -10.45
CA PHE A 400 -2.94 12.25 -10.51
C PHE A 400 -3.36 11.23 -9.44
N ASP A 401 -4.07 11.66 -8.39
CA ASP A 401 -4.58 10.78 -7.33
C ASP A 401 -6.12 10.68 -7.34
N LEU A 402 -6.69 10.61 -8.54
CA LEU A 402 -8.12 10.41 -8.77
C LEU A 402 -9.02 11.55 -8.26
N TYR A 403 -8.43 12.73 -8.03
CA TYR A 403 -9.14 13.99 -7.83
C TYR A 403 -9.53 14.63 -9.18
N ALA A 404 -10.59 15.42 -9.19
CA ALA A 404 -10.97 16.21 -10.35
C ALA A 404 -11.85 17.39 -9.96
N GLN A 405 -11.77 18.45 -10.77
CA GLN A 405 -12.61 19.64 -10.70
C GLN A 405 -13.40 19.75 -12.00
N GLY A 406 -14.70 19.96 -11.87
CA GLY A 406 -15.63 20.24 -12.95
C GLY A 406 -15.41 21.60 -13.63
N PRO A 407 -16.34 22.01 -14.49
CA PRO A 407 -16.20 23.22 -15.31
C PRO A 407 -16.35 24.54 -14.52
N THR A 408 -16.81 24.46 -13.28
CA THR A 408 -17.03 25.57 -12.35
C THR A 408 -16.29 25.29 -11.05
N THR A 409 -16.02 26.34 -10.27
CA THR A 409 -15.52 26.18 -8.90
C THR A 409 -16.66 25.80 -7.94
N ASP A 410 -17.91 26.14 -8.27
CA ASP A 410 -19.07 26.03 -7.37
C ASP A 410 -18.92 26.82 -6.06
N THR A 411 -17.96 27.75 -6.02
CA THR A 411 -17.62 28.60 -4.88
C THR A 411 -17.51 30.06 -5.37
N PRO A 412 -17.41 31.05 -4.47
CA PRO A 412 -17.13 32.43 -4.87
C PRO A 412 -15.65 32.67 -5.26
N TYR A 413 -14.77 31.68 -5.11
CA TYR A 413 -13.33 31.82 -5.32
C TYR A 413 -12.94 31.46 -6.76
N GLU A 414 -11.98 32.20 -7.31
CA GLU A 414 -11.37 31.93 -8.61
C GLU A 414 -10.30 30.84 -8.52
N PRO A 415 -10.00 30.08 -9.60
CA PRO A 415 -8.87 29.15 -9.62
C PRO A 415 -7.55 29.79 -9.15
N GLY A 416 -6.89 29.15 -8.19
CA GLY A 416 -5.64 29.64 -7.58
C GLY A 416 -5.84 30.70 -6.49
N GLU A 417 -7.08 31.11 -6.19
CA GLU A 417 -7.38 32.00 -5.06
C GLU A 417 -7.39 31.22 -3.74
N HIS A 418 -6.84 31.82 -2.68
CA HIS A 418 -6.88 31.25 -1.34
C HIS A 418 -8.31 31.24 -0.76
N ILE A 419 -8.72 30.07 -0.28
CA ILE A 419 -9.99 29.82 0.39
C ILE A 419 -9.73 29.86 1.91
N PRO A 420 -10.14 30.94 2.61
CA PRO A 420 -9.86 31.09 4.02
C PRO A 420 -10.62 30.09 4.89
N GLY A 421 -9.93 29.56 5.89
CA GLY A 421 -10.52 28.81 7.00
C GLY A 421 -10.56 27.29 6.82
N LEU A 422 -9.94 26.75 5.75
CA LEU A 422 -9.81 25.30 5.55
C LEU A 422 -8.65 24.66 6.32
N ASN A 423 -7.72 25.47 6.84
CA ASN A 423 -6.55 25.07 7.63
C ASN A 423 -6.86 24.61 9.08
N VAL A 424 -7.87 23.75 9.25
CA VAL A 424 -8.30 23.25 10.56
C VAL A 424 -8.88 21.84 10.50
N GLY A 425 -8.53 21.01 11.49
CA GLY A 425 -9.09 19.68 11.65
C GLY A 425 -8.62 18.67 10.60
N GLY A 426 -9.22 17.50 10.64
CA GLY A 426 -9.03 16.44 9.64
C GLY A 426 -7.75 15.64 9.83
N TRP A 427 -7.79 14.40 9.38
CA TRP A 427 -6.62 13.51 9.40
C TRP A 427 -6.01 13.38 8.00
N TYR A 428 -4.70 13.16 7.91
CA TYR A 428 -4.10 12.61 6.68
C TYR A 428 -4.85 11.32 6.28
N ASP A 429 -5.28 11.20 5.01
CA ASP A 429 -6.18 10.11 4.58
C ASP A 429 -5.52 8.73 4.68
N ALA A 430 -4.25 8.66 4.29
CA ALA A 430 -3.49 7.43 4.36
C ALA A 430 -2.01 7.67 4.68
N GLY A 431 -1.13 7.33 3.74
CA GLY A 431 0.32 7.48 3.88
C GLY A 431 0.87 8.76 3.24
N ASP A 432 0.04 9.43 2.45
CA ASP A 432 0.21 10.78 1.93
C ASP A 432 -0.47 11.80 2.87
N TYR A 433 -0.39 13.08 2.53
CA TYR A 433 -0.89 14.19 3.36
C TYR A 433 -2.08 14.91 2.71
N ASP A 434 -2.92 14.21 1.98
CA ASP A 434 -4.20 14.77 1.53
C ASP A 434 -5.29 14.65 2.60
N ILE A 435 -6.37 15.40 2.43
CA ILE A 435 -7.60 15.29 3.23
C ILE A 435 -8.73 14.91 2.29
N ARG A 436 -9.14 13.65 2.34
CA ARG A 436 -10.28 13.15 1.57
C ARG A 436 -11.58 13.19 2.38
N THR A 437 -12.52 14.06 2.02
CA THR A 437 -13.76 14.26 2.81
C THR A 437 -14.58 12.99 3.03
N GLN A 438 -14.61 12.08 2.05
CA GLN A 438 -15.38 10.84 2.15
C GLN A 438 -14.92 9.91 3.28
N THR A 439 -13.61 9.71 3.41
CA THR A 439 -13.04 8.87 4.47
C THR A 439 -13.11 9.57 5.81
N GLN A 440 -12.95 10.91 5.85
CA GLN A 440 -13.14 11.71 7.07
C GLN A 440 -14.53 11.49 7.69
N TYR A 441 -15.61 11.66 6.92
CA TYR A 441 -16.97 11.50 7.47
C TYR A 441 -17.29 10.05 7.85
N HIS A 442 -16.71 9.05 7.16
CA HIS A 442 -16.84 7.65 7.54
C HIS A 442 -16.13 7.36 8.87
N THR A 443 -14.94 7.91 9.07
CA THR A 443 -14.18 7.81 10.32
C THR A 443 -14.94 8.45 11.47
N ILE A 444 -15.43 9.69 11.30
CA ILE A 444 -16.22 10.38 12.33
C ILE A 444 -17.45 9.56 12.73
N THR A 445 -18.21 9.04 11.76
CA THR A 445 -19.39 8.22 12.04
C THR A 445 -19.02 6.95 12.82
N SER A 446 -17.90 6.31 12.48
CA SER A 446 -17.41 5.11 13.19
C SER A 446 -16.96 5.42 14.62
N LEU A 447 -16.33 6.57 14.84
CA LEU A 447 -15.95 7.04 16.18
C LEU A 447 -17.19 7.37 17.03
N VAL A 448 -18.21 7.99 16.44
CA VAL A 448 -19.49 8.26 17.12
C VAL A 448 -20.19 6.96 17.50
N GLN A 449 -20.27 5.97 16.60
CA GLN A 449 -20.83 4.66 16.92
C GLN A 449 -20.06 3.98 18.07
N THR A 450 -18.73 4.08 18.05
CA THR A 450 -17.88 3.56 19.13
C THR A 450 -18.18 4.26 20.46
N TRP A 451 -18.37 5.58 20.44
CA TRP A 451 -18.75 6.35 21.62
C TRP A 451 -20.15 5.97 22.14
N GLU A 452 -21.15 5.90 21.26
CA GLU A 452 -22.54 5.60 21.64
C GLU A 452 -22.70 4.16 22.16
N GLU A 453 -21.95 3.19 21.62
CA GLU A 453 -22.01 1.79 22.05
C GLU A 453 -21.21 1.53 23.34
N PHE A 454 -20.01 2.10 23.47
CA PHE A 454 -19.07 1.71 24.52
C PHE A 454 -18.75 2.80 25.56
N GLY A 455 -19.05 4.07 25.28
CA GLY A 455 -18.82 5.18 26.21
C GLY A 455 -17.37 5.32 26.68
N LEU A 456 -16.40 5.14 25.76
CA LEU A 456 -14.98 5.06 26.11
C LEU A 456 -14.46 6.38 26.70
N THR A 457 -14.02 6.36 27.96
CA THR A 457 -13.51 7.55 28.67
C THR A 457 -11.98 7.58 28.80
N ARG A 458 -11.26 6.95 27.87
CA ARG A 458 -9.80 6.96 27.88
C ARG A 458 -9.29 8.38 27.58
N ASP A 459 -8.30 8.80 28.36
CA ASP A 459 -7.69 10.14 28.32
C ASP A 459 -6.19 9.95 28.53
N THR A 460 -5.45 10.14 27.45
CA THR A 460 -4.00 10.00 27.39
C THR A 460 -3.35 11.04 26.47
N THR A 461 -4.14 11.92 25.85
CA THR A 461 -3.64 12.87 24.87
C THR A 461 -4.18 14.26 25.15
N LEU A 462 -3.28 15.24 25.19
CA LEU A 462 -3.62 16.65 25.29
C LEU A 462 -3.87 17.17 23.88
N VAL A 463 -5.02 17.81 23.65
CA VAL A 463 -5.30 18.52 22.40
C VAL A 463 -5.58 20.00 22.70
N ASP A 464 -4.66 20.86 22.26
CA ASP A 464 -4.74 22.32 22.40
C ASP A 464 -4.94 22.96 21.02
N TYR A 465 -6.21 23.15 20.63
CA TYR A 465 -6.57 23.74 19.34
C TYR A 465 -6.11 25.19 19.19
N GLU A 466 -6.05 25.98 20.28
CA GLU A 466 -5.62 27.38 20.22
C GLU A 466 -4.13 27.48 19.86
N ARG A 467 -3.32 26.60 20.45
CA ARG A 467 -1.88 26.52 20.13
C ARG A 467 -1.56 25.65 18.92
N LYS A 468 -2.56 24.99 18.34
CA LYS A 468 -2.39 23.96 17.31
C LYS A 468 -1.38 22.90 17.73
N TYR A 469 -1.56 22.35 18.93
CA TYR A 469 -0.59 21.45 19.57
C TYR A 469 -1.25 20.21 20.16
N VAL A 470 -0.59 19.07 20.00
CA VAL A 470 -0.96 17.79 20.61
C VAL A 470 0.25 17.24 21.36
N ASP A 471 0.02 16.74 22.58
CA ASP A 471 1.03 16.03 23.36
C ASP A 471 0.52 14.64 23.75
N ILE A 472 1.10 13.63 23.13
CA ILE A 472 0.77 12.23 23.36
C ILE A 472 1.34 11.78 24.72
N HIS A 473 0.58 10.94 25.43
CA HIS A 473 0.84 10.47 26.81
C HIS A 473 0.63 11.54 27.91
N VAL A 474 0.00 12.66 27.59
CA VAL A 474 -0.33 13.73 28.53
C VAL A 474 -1.85 13.88 28.62
N PRO A 475 -2.50 13.37 29.67
CA PRO A 475 -3.95 13.51 29.82
C PRO A 475 -4.35 14.96 30.10
N ASP A 476 -5.51 15.38 29.59
CA ASP A 476 -6.04 16.74 29.76
C ASP A 476 -7.42 16.81 30.42
N GLY A 477 -7.95 15.67 30.85
CA GLY A 477 -9.25 15.53 31.50
C GLY A 477 -10.41 15.29 30.55
N LYS A 478 -10.16 15.16 29.24
CA LYS A 478 -11.20 14.94 28.22
C LYS A 478 -11.04 13.54 27.57
N PRO A 479 -12.14 12.85 27.25
CA PRO A 479 -12.04 11.60 26.51
C PRO A 479 -11.42 11.79 25.12
N ASP A 480 -10.31 11.11 24.85
CA ASP A 480 -9.56 11.20 23.59
C ASP A 480 -10.46 10.95 22.38
N LEU A 481 -11.40 10.01 22.49
CA LEU A 481 -12.35 9.69 21.41
C LEU A 481 -13.23 10.89 21.04
N LEU A 482 -13.67 11.69 22.01
CA LEU A 482 -14.47 12.90 21.77
C LEU A 482 -13.61 14.02 21.17
N GLN A 483 -12.35 14.13 21.57
CA GLN A 483 -11.40 15.07 20.95
C GLN A 483 -11.15 14.71 19.48
N GLN A 484 -11.08 13.42 19.14
CA GLN A 484 -10.99 12.98 17.74
C GLN A 484 -12.28 13.29 16.95
N ILE A 485 -13.46 13.06 17.53
CA ILE A 485 -14.73 13.47 16.89
C ILE A 485 -14.78 14.99 16.67
N GLU A 486 -14.32 15.79 17.62
CA GLU A 486 -14.19 17.24 17.50
C GLU A 486 -13.25 17.63 16.35
N HIS A 487 -12.05 17.04 16.30
CA HIS A 487 -11.06 17.35 15.27
C HIS A 487 -11.56 17.08 13.84
N GLY A 488 -12.20 15.92 13.61
CA GLY A 488 -12.80 15.62 12.32
C GLY A 488 -14.00 16.52 11.99
N SER A 489 -14.83 16.83 12.99
CA SER A 489 -16.00 17.70 12.80
C SER A 489 -15.62 19.13 12.42
N LEU A 490 -14.50 19.65 12.95
CA LEU A 490 -13.96 20.96 12.60
C LEU A 490 -13.63 21.04 11.10
N ALA A 491 -13.01 20.01 10.53
CA ALA A 491 -12.70 19.98 9.09
C ALA A 491 -13.97 19.99 8.24
N LEU A 492 -14.98 19.16 8.58
CA LEU A 492 -16.25 19.16 7.83
C LEU A 492 -16.97 20.51 7.92
N LEU A 493 -17.04 21.11 9.11
CA LEU A 493 -17.66 22.42 9.32
C LEU A 493 -16.93 23.54 8.58
N ALA A 494 -15.60 23.49 8.52
CA ALA A 494 -14.79 24.47 7.80
C ALA A 494 -15.21 24.56 6.32
N GLN A 495 -15.49 23.42 5.68
CA GLN A 495 -15.95 23.38 4.29
C GLN A 495 -17.29 24.10 4.11
N TYR A 496 -18.29 23.81 4.96
CA TYR A 496 -19.58 24.50 4.90
C TYR A 496 -19.46 26.00 5.18
N LYS A 497 -18.58 26.41 6.09
CA LYS A 497 -18.32 27.82 6.39
C LYS A 497 -17.65 28.56 5.24
N ALA A 498 -16.66 27.92 4.61
CA ALA A 498 -15.85 28.53 3.57
C ALA A 498 -16.59 28.59 2.23
N VAL A 499 -17.31 27.51 1.85
CA VAL A 499 -17.86 27.37 0.50
C VAL A 499 -19.33 26.92 0.45
N GLY A 500 -19.94 26.53 1.57
CA GLY A 500 -21.38 26.23 1.66
C GLY A 500 -21.79 24.77 1.47
N HIS A 501 -20.86 23.88 1.13
CA HIS A 501 -21.10 22.46 0.94
C HIS A 501 -19.84 21.63 1.26
N ALA A 502 -20.01 20.32 1.41
CA ALA A 502 -18.88 19.39 1.52
C ALA A 502 -18.09 19.35 0.20
N ILE A 503 -16.77 19.48 0.28
CA ILE A 503 -15.89 19.46 -0.89
C ILE A 503 -15.26 18.08 -1.07
N PRO A 504 -14.93 17.62 -2.30
CA PRO A 504 -14.19 16.39 -2.54
C PRO A 504 -13.01 16.13 -1.59
N GLY A 505 -12.14 17.12 -1.40
CA GLY A 505 -10.98 17.05 -0.51
C GLY A 505 -9.92 18.08 -0.87
N ILE A 506 -8.78 18.01 -0.17
CA ILE A 506 -7.65 18.93 -0.28
C ILE A 506 -6.37 18.14 -0.52
N ILE A 507 -5.63 18.45 -1.58
CA ILE A 507 -4.43 17.72 -2.00
C ILE A 507 -3.43 18.67 -2.67
N VAL A 508 -2.13 18.40 -2.49
CA VAL A 508 -1.04 19.16 -3.12
C VAL A 508 -1.16 19.25 -4.65
N PRO A 509 -0.69 20.34 -5.28
CA PRO A 509 -0.86 20.57 -6.72
C PRO A 509 0.04 19.70 -7.60
N ASP A 510 1.22 19.31 -7.10
CA ASP A 510 2.27 18.67 -7.88
C ASP A 510 2.67 17.28 -7.35
N LEU A 511 3.08 16.40 -8.27
CA LEU A 511 3.45 15.02 -7.94
C LEU A 511 4.74 14.93 -7.10
N SER A 512 5.67 15.88 -7.26
CA SER A 512 6.89 15.91 -6.45
C SER A 512 6.59 16.22 -4.98
N GLN A 513 5.56 17.03 -4.70
CA GLN A 513 5.04 17.21 -3.34
C GLN A 513 4.30 15.94 -2.89
N TYR A 514 3.42 15.36 -3.71
CA TYR A 514 2.65 14.16 -3.32
C TYR A 514 3.54 12.98 -2.91
N THR A 515 4.71 12.85 -3.54
CA THR A 515 5.68 11.79 -3.24
C THR A 515 6.60 12.08 -2.05
N HIS A 516 6.39 13.21 -1.35
CA HIS A 516 7.14 13.58 -0.15
C HIS A 516 7.00 12.53 0.95
N LEU A 517 8.09 12.30 1.68
CA LEU A 517 8.15 11.46 2.86
C LEU A 517 8.94 12.21 3.93
N GLY A 518 8.39 12.33 5.12
CA GLY A 518 9.06 13.05 6.21
C GLY A 518 8.08 13.80 7.08
N ASP A 519 8.50 14.94 7.63
CA ASP A 519 7.62 15.81 8.41
C ASP A 519 6.57 16.46 7.48
N GLY A 520 5.28 16.36 7.82
CA GLY A 520 4.20 17.01 7.07
C GLY A 520 4.31 18.53 7.04
N LEU A 521 4.97 19.14 8.03
CA LEU A 521 5.25 20.58 8.06
C LEU A 521 6.04 21.05 6.84
N THR A 522 6.85 20.19 6.25
CA THR A 522 7.74 20.58 5.14
C THR A 522 7.14 20.29 3.76
N MET A 523 5.86 19.94 3.69
CA MET A 523 5.15 19.69 2.43
C MET A 523 4.87 21.00 1.68
N THR A 524 4.62 22.07 2.44
CA THR A 524 4.47 23.45 1.97
C THR A 524 5.34 24.37 2.83
N ASP A 525 5.49 25.64 2.45
CA ASP A 525 6.17 26.64 3.25
C ASP A 525 5.31 27.20 4.41
N ASN A 526 4.06 26.76 4.49
CA ASN A 526 3.07 27.11 5.51
C ASN A 526 2.59 28.58 5.45
N LEU A 527 2.84 29.28 4.34
CA LEU A 527 2.46 30.66 4.08
C LEU A 527 1.49 30.73 2.91
N ILE A 528 0.51 31.62 2.98
CA ILE A 528 -0.52 31.70 1.94
C ILE A 528 0.11 32.19 0.63
N TYR A 529 -0.08 31.46 -0.47
CA TYR A 529 0.39 31.88 -1.78
C TYR A 529 -0.16 33.26 -2.21
N ASP A 530 0.72 34.11 -2.71
CA ASP A 530 0.41 35.43 -3.27
C ASP A 530 1.05 35.58 -4.66
N ALA A 531 0.21 35.62 -5.70
CA ALA A 531 0.65 35.71 -7.09
C ALA A 531 1.36 37.04 -7.45
N ASP A 532 1.24 38.06 -6.61
CA ASP A 532 1.95 39.34 -6.78
C ASP A 532 3.40 39.28 -6.25
N MET A 533 3.77 38.22 -5.52
CA MET A 533 5.12 37.96 -4.99
C MET A 533 5.93 37.05 -5.93
N SER A 534 7.25 37.20 -5.91
CA SER A 534 8.15 36.23 -6.57
C SER A 534 8.31 34.95 -5.75
N ASP A 535 8.73 33.85 -6.38
CA ASP A 535 8.98 32.53 -5.78
C ASP A 535 10.07 32.49 -4.68
N THR A 536 10.70 33.64 -4.40
CA THR A 536 11.71 33.80 -3.33
C THR A 536 11.33 34.89 -2.33
N GLU A 537 10.16 35.50 -2.50
CA GLU A 537 9.66 36.58 -1.64
C GLU A 537 8.67 36.04 -0.60
N SER A 538 8.74 36.60 0.60
CA SER A 538 7.81 36.32 1.70
C SER A 538 7.73 37.52 2.64
N ASP A 539 6.54 37.76 3.20
CA ASP A 539 6.32 38.73 4.29
C ASP A 539 6.18 38.09 5.68
N GLY A 540 6.35 36.77 5.76
CA GLY A 540 6.18 35.96 6.97
C GLY A 540 4.75 35.49 7.23
N THR A 541 3.79 35.85 6.38
CA THR A 541 2.41 35.32 6.36
C THR A 541 1.97 34.84 4.98
N ARG A 542 2.60 35.38 3.94
CA ARG A 542 2.42 35.03 2.54
C ARG A 542 3.77 34.77 1.88
N SER A 543 3.77 34.05 0.79
CA SER A 543 4.92 33.85 -0.09
C SER A 543 4.50 33.80 -1.56
N GLY A 544 5.44 33.99 -2.48
CA GLY A 544 5.20 33.72 -3.90
C GLY A 544 5.43 32.26 -4.31
N VAL A 545 5.61 31.34 -3.35
CA VAL A 545 5.82 29.91 -3.62
C VAL A 545 4.45 29.27 -3.88
N PHE A 546 4.26 28.66 -5.05
CA PHE A 546 2.99 28.02 -5.41
C PHE A 546 2.98 26.56 -4.96
N ASP A 547 2.94 26.33 -3.65
CA ASP A 547 3.00 25.01 -3.04
C ASP A 547 1.79 24.67 -2.15
N ASP A 548 0.95 25.65 -1.77
CA ASP A 548 -0.33 25.46 -1.08
C ASP A 548 -1.16 24.32 -1.71
N ARG A 549 -1.80 23.51 -0.87
CA ARG A 549 -2.69 22.45 -1.35
C ARG A 549 -3.92 23.03 -2.05
N TRP A 550 -4.46 22.26 -2.99
CA TRP A 550 -5.67 22.59 -3.72
C TRP A 550 -6.90 21.94 -3.08
N ALA A 551 -7.90 22.76 -2.77
CA ALA A 551 -9.25 22.33 -2.49
C ALA A 551 -10.00 22.08 -3.80
N PHE A 552 -10.42 20.83 -4.01
CA PHE A 552 -11.34 20.44 -5.08
C PHE A 552 -12.75 20.60 -4.56
N THR A 553 -13.57 21.41 -5.23
CA THR A 553 -14.81 21.99 -4.67
C THR A 553 -16.07 21.66 -5.47
N SER A 554 -15.97 20.89 -6.55
CA SER A 554 -17.14 20.51 -7.35
C SER A 554 -18.20 19.84 -6.50
N LYS A 555 -19.45 20.27 -6.66
CA LYS A 555 -20.57 19.74 -5.87
C LYS A 555 -20.83 18.26 -6.15
N SER A 556 -21.07 17.51 -5.08
CA SER A 556 -21.57 16.15 -5.13
C SER A 556 -22.59 15.93 -4.02
N THR A 557 -23.86 15.77 -4.38
CA THR A 557 -24.94 15.51 -3.43
C THR A 557 -24.69 14.26 -2.56
N PRO A 558 -24.23 13.10 -3.10
CA PRO A 558 -23.85 11.97 -2.26
C PRO A 558 -22.78 12.31 -1.22
N LEU A 559 -21.73 13.02 -1.62
CA LEU A 559 -20.66 13.45 -0.71
C LEU A 559 -21.20 14.37 0.39
N ASN A 560 -22.07 15.31 0.01
CA ASN A 560 -22.70 16.24 0.93
C ASN A 560 -23.58 15.51 1.95
N TYR A 561 -24.37 14.52 1.53
CA TYR A 561 -25.14 13.67 2.46
C TYR A 561 -24.25 12.91 3.44
N GLY A 562 -23.12 12.34 2.99
CA GLY A 562 -22.18 11.67 3.89
C GLY A 562 -21.63 12.60 4.97
N SER A 563 -21.25 13.83 4.59
CA SER A 563 -20.80 14.86 5.53
C SER A 563 -21.91 15.29 6.51
N MET A 564 -23.15 15.47 6.03
CA MET A 564 -24.31 15.74 6.89
C MET A 564 -24.55 14.64 7.92
N ALA A 565 -24.42 13.38 7.51
CA ALA A 565 -24.61 12.23 8.40
C ALA A 565 -23.61 12.28 9.55
N ALA A 566 -22.33 12.48 9.24
CA ALA A 566 -21.27 12.59 10.24
C ALA A 566 -21.47 13.79 11.17
N LEU A 567 -21.82 14.98 10.65
CA LEU A 567 -22.10 16.15 11.48
C LEU A 567 -23.32 15.94 12.40
N ALA A 568 -24.39 15.33 11.89
CA ALA A 568 -25.56 15.01 12.70
C ALA A 568 -25.23 14.02 13.81
N ALA A 569 -24.40 13.00 13.52
CA ALA A 569 -23.93 12.02 14.50
C ALA A 569 -23.00 12.67 15.55
N ALA A 570 -22.00 13.41 15.10
CA ALA A 570 -21.02 14.09 15.96
C ALA A 570 -21.69 15.08 16.92
N SER A 571 -22.76 15.77 16.48
CA SER A 571 -23.56 16.64 17.35
C SER A 571 -24.06 15.92 18.60
N ARG A 572 -24.54 14.68 18.48
CA ARG A 572 -25.04 13.91 19.63
C ARG A 572 -23.92 13.48 20.55
N ALA A 573 -22.82 12.98 19.98
CA ALA A 573 -21.67 12.53 20.76
C ALA A 573 -21.03 13.68 21.55
N MET A 574 -20.95 14.87 20.95
CA MET A 574 -20.32 16.05 21.55
C MET A 574 -21.27 16.89 22.42
N ALA A 575 -22.55 16.53 22.58
CA ALA A 575 -23.56 17.39 23.20
C ALA A 575 -23.19 17.87 24.62
N ASP A 576 -22.60 16.99 25.43
CA ASP A 576 -22.17 17.30 26.81
C ASP A 576 -20.70 17.75 26.88
N TYR A 577 -19.93 17.51 25.82
CA TYR A 577 -18.49 17.75 25.76
C TYR A 577 -18.16 19.13 25.18
N ASN A 578 -18.72 19.47 24.02
CA ASN A 578 -18.64 20.78 23.39
C ASN A 578 -20.03 21.18 22.84
N PRO A 579 -20.93 21.70 23.69
CA PRO A 579 -22.32 21.98 23.32
C PRO A 579 -22.47 23.01 22.18
N ALA A 580 -21.53 23.96 22.09
CA ALA A 580 -21.56 24.98 21.05
C ALA A 580 -21.23 24.38 19.67
N LEU A 581 -20.14 23.60 19.59
CA LEU A 581 -19.77 22.90 18.35
C LEU A 581 -20.83 21.86 17.98
N ALA A 582 -21.36 21.14 18.97
CA ALA A 582 -22.46 20.19 18.76
C ALA A 582 -23.69 20.84 18.13
N ALA A 583 -24.09 22.02 18.60
CA ALA A 583 -25.20 22.78 18.02
C ALA A 583 -24.89 23.20 16.58
N GLU A 584 -23.67 23.67 16.32
CA GLU A 584 -23.23 24.07 14.97
C GLU A 584 -23.22 22.89 13.98
N CYS A 585 -22.74 21.71 14.40
CA CYS A 585 -22.79 20.49 13.58
C CYS A 585 -24.24 20.14 13.21
N ARG A 586 -25.16 20.13 14.19
CA ARG A 586 -26.58 19.82 13.95
C ARG A 586 -27.21 20.82 13.00
N ASP A 587 -27.03 22.10 13.27
CA ASP A 587 -27.74 23.15 12.54
C ASP A 587 -27.22 23.23 11.09
N THR A 588 -25.91 23.01 10.89
CA THR A 588 -25.30 22.85 9.55
C THR A 588 -25.87 21.64 8.81
N ALA A 589 -25.95 20.47 9.43
CA ALA A 589 -26.50 19.27 8.80
C ALA A 589 -27.99 19.45 8.41
N ILE A 590 -28.78 20.11 9.27
CA ILE A 590 -30.18 20.43 8.99
C ILE A 590 -30.31 21.41 7.81
N ALA A 591 -29.47 22.44 7.76
CA ALA A 591 -29.48 23.42 6.68
C ALA A 591 -29.05 22.80 5.34
N ALA A 592 -27.97 22.02 5.35
CA ALA A 592 -27.49 21.34 4.15
C ALA A 592 -28.50 20.33 3.61
N TRP A 593 -29.22 19.61 4.48
CA TRP A 593 -30.34 18.76 4.03
C TRP A 593 -31.45 19.56 3.35
N GLN A 594 -31.79 20.75 3.87
CA GLN A 594 -32.81 21.60 3.26
C GLN A 594 -32.39 22.10 1.88
N GLU A 595 -31.12 22.45 1.73
CA GLU A 595 -30.53 22.84 0.45
C GLU A 595 -30.63 21.69 -0.57
N GLU A 596 -30.09 20.51 -0.25
CA GLU A 596 -30.11 19.35 -1.15
C GLU A 596 -31.53 18.86 -1.49
N ALA A 597 -32.50 19.08 -0.59
CA ALA A 597 -33.90 18.76 -0.84
C ALA A 597 -34.62 19.77 -1.75
N SER A 598 -34.00 20.94 -2.01
CA SER A 598 -34.61 22.02 -2.79
C SER A 598 -34.36 21.91 -4.30
N HIS A 599 -33.40 21.08 -4.71
CA HIS A 599 -33.01 20.90 -6.11
C HIS A 599 -32.83 19.43 -6.48
N ALA A 600 -32.55 19.17 -7.76
CA ALA A 600 -32.12 17.84 -8.21
C ALA A 600 -30.68 17.57 -7.72
N PRO A 601 -30.29 16.31 -7.47
CA PRO A 601 -28.93 15.99 -7.03
C PRO A 601 -27.86 16.48 -8.00
N ASP A 602 -26.85 17.15 -7.47
CA ASP A 602 -25.61 17.45 -8.17
C ASP A 602 -24.76 16.18 -8.22
N MET A 603 -24.51 15.69 -9.44
CA MET A 603 -23.78 14.44 -9.65
C MET A 603 -22.41 14.72 -10.26
N PHE A 604 -21.37 14.40 -9.52
CA PHE A 604 -19.99 14.45 -9.97
C PHE A 604 -19.31 13.10 -9.71
N LYS A 605 -18.83 12.43 -10.76
CA LYS A 605 -18.33 11.05 -10.69
C LYS A 605 -16.90 10.94 -11.20
N VAL A 606 -15.94 11.08 -10.29
CA VAL A 606 -14.51 10.78 -10.53
C VAL A 606 -13.95 10.09 -9.29
N GLY A 607 -13.10 9.08 -9.48
CA GLY A 607 -12.58 8.14 -8.46
C GLY A 607 -12.81 8.53 -7.00
N ASN A 608 -11.89 9.30 -6.42
CA ASN A 608 -11.90 9.61 -4.98
C ASN A 608 -12.86 10.76 -4.58
N THR A 609 -13.50 11.44 -5.54
CA THR A 609 -14.23 12.71 -5.33
C THR A 609 -15.76 12.60 -5.31
N THR A 610 -16.29 11.39 -5.48
CA THR A 610 -17.72 11.18 -5.76
C THR A 610 -18.61 11.09 -4.52
N GLY A 611 -18.07 10.59 -3.39
CA GLY A 611 -18.89 10.08 -2.29
C GLY A 611 -19.38 8.64 -2.55
N GLY A 612 -20.30 8.14 -1.71
CA GLY A 612 -20.90 6.81 -1.86
C GLY A 612 -22.05 6.76 -2.88
N GLY A 613 -22.85 5.70 -2.84
CA GLY A 613 -24.11 5.64 -3.60
C GLY A 613 -25.07 6.73 -3.14
N LEU A 614 -25.76 7.42 -4.07
CA LEU A 614 -26.65 8.54 -3.73
C LEU A 614 -27.71 8.16 -2.70
N GLU A 615 -28.42 7.07 -2.94
CA GLU A 615 -29.49 6.57 -2.06
C GLU A 615 -28.94 6.08 -0.72
N GLU A 616 -27.76 5.44 -0.72
CA GLU A 616 -27.07 4.98 0.48
C GLU A 616 -26.65 6.14 1.38
N GLU A 617 -25.98 7.16 0.82
CA GLU A 617 -25.55 8.34 1.57
C GLU A 617 -26.75 9.15 2.06
N LYS A 618 -27.77 9.31 1.21
CA LYS A 618 -29.01 9.98 1.61
C LYS A 618 -29.72 9.27 2.75
N LEU A 619 -29.72 7.93 2.74
CA LEU A 619 -30.27 7.14 3.83
C LEU A 619 -29.47 7.36 5.11
N LYS A 620 -28.13 7.25 5.07
CA LYS A 620 -27.26 7.50 6.24
C LYS A 620 -27.57 8.87 6.84
N ALA A 621 -27.62 9.92 6.02
CA ALA A 621 -27.96 11.27 6.45
C ALA A 621 -29.36 11.34 7.09
N ALA A 622 -30.37 10.72 6.47
CA ALA A 622 -31.72 10.70 6.99
C ALA A 622 -31.82 9.96 8.34
N VAL A 623 -31.09 8.85 8.50
CA VAL A 623 -31.04 8.09 9.76
C VAL A 623 -30.39 8.93 10.85
N GLU A 624 -29.20 9.49 10.60
CA GLU A 624 -28.50 10.28 11.61
C GLU A 624 -29.27 11.54 12.00
N LEU A 625 -29.86 12.25 11.02
CA LEU A 625 -30.72 13.41 11.29
C LEU A 625 -32.00 13.01 12.04
N LEU A 626 -32.58 11.84 11.77
CA LEU A 626 -33.73 11.34 12.53
C LEU A 626 -33.36 11.07 13.99
N ILE A 627 -32.23 10.40 14.24
CA ILE A 627 -31.77 10.10 15.60
C ILE A 627 -31.47 11.40 16.35
N THR A 628 -30.81 12.37 15.71
CA THR A 628 -30.42 13.64 16.32
C THR A 628 -31.60 14.58 16.59
N THR A 629 -32.61 14.61 15.72
CA THR A 629 -33.68 15.63 15.77
C THR A 629 -35.06 15.10 16.15
N GLY A 630 -35.33 13.81 15.91
CA GLY A 630 -36.67 13.23 16.02
C GLY A 630 -37.70 13.76 15.01
N ASP A 631 -37.30 14.55 14.01
CA ASP A 631 -38.22 15.16 13.04
C ASP A 631 -38.79 14.11 12.07
N LYS A 632 -40.12 14.12 11.93
CA LYS A 632 -40.89 13.19 11.08
C LYS A 632 -40.52 13.27 9.60
N LYS A 633 -39.95 14.38 9.12
CA LYS A 633 -39.51 14.49 7.71
C LYS A 633 -38.38 13.50 7.40
N TYR A 634 -37.44 13.30 8.32
CA TYR A 634 -36.34 12.34 8.17
C TYR A 634 -36.84 10.91 8.29
N GLN A 635 -37.80 10.66 9.20
CA GLN A 635 -38.49 9.36 9.28
C GLN A 635 -39.16 8.99 7.96
N ARG A 636 -39.79 9.96 7.28
CA ARG A 636 -40.37 9.72 5.95
C ARG A 636 -39.29 9.39 4.93
N ALA A 637 -38.20 10.15 4.89
CA ALA A 637 -37.09 9.89 3.97
C ALA A 637 -36.50 8.48 4.15
N VAL A 638 -36.29 8.03 5.39
CA VAL A 638 -35.86 6.66 5.68
C VAL A 638 -36.86 5.64 5.12
N LYS A 639 -38.16 5.81 5.38
CA LYS A 639 -39.20 4.89 4.86
C LYS A 639 -39.25 4.84 3.35
N ASP A 640 -39.05 5.97 2.69
CA ASP A 640 -39.06 6.06 1.23
C ASP A 640 -37.83 5.39 0.61
N LEU A 641 -36.70 5.36 1.33
CA LEU A 641 -35.44 4.74 0.89
C LEU A 641 -35.30 3.26 1.28
N LEU A 642 -36.05 2.77 2.28
CA LEU A 642 -35.98 1.36 2.70
C LEU A 642 -36.12 0.33 1.56
N PRO A 643 -37.06 0.48 0.59
CA PRO A 643 -37.20 -0.48 -0.50
C PRO A 643 -35.97 -0.59 -1.41
N TYR A 644 -35.17 0.47 -1.52
CA TYR A 644 -33.93 0.46 -2.30
C TYR A 644 -32.90 -0.48 -1.67
N ILE A 645 -32.74 -0.38 -0.35
CA ILE A 645 -31.80 -1.20 0.41
C ILE A 645 -32.23 -2.68 0.38
N GLU A 646 -33.52 -2.95 0.61
CA GLU A 646 -34.06 -4.32 0.58
C GLU A 646 -33.91 -5.00 -0.79
N GLY A 647 -33.73 -4.23 -1.87
CA GLY A 647 -33.50 -4.75 -3.21
C GLY A 647 -32.04 -5.14 -3.50
N GLU A 648 -31.09 -4.66 -2.69
CA GLU A 648 -29.64 -4.89 -2.86
C GLU A 648 -29.08 -5.96 -1.88
N PHE A 649 -29.91 -6.44 -0.94
CA PHE A 649 -29.65 -7.59 -0.07
C PHE A 649 -30.36 -8.85 -0.57
#